data_AF-A0A559KPJ9-F1
#
_entry.id   AF-A0A559KPJ9-F1
#
_cell.length_a   1.000
_cell.length_b   1.000
_cell.length_c   1.000
_cell.angle_alpha   90.00
_cell.angle_beta   90.00
_cell.angle_gamma   90.00
#
_symmetry.space_group_name_H-M   'P 1'
#
loop_
_entity.id
_entity.type
_entity.pdbx_description
1 polymer ?
#
loop_
_entity_poly.entity_id
_entity_poly.type
_entity_poly.pdbx_seq_one_letter_code
_entity_poly.pdbx_strand_id
1 'polypeptide(L)'
;MGRRQARRKKRRAERERCVPRLDKLIIDQANFDGSWRRTQALMSYERQGRNGGSADIICGCDPSPRTIWRTCLHYCLEMNPARPLIPTDNPDDPSRRIGHGNKNKSSQAPEQEQPAPVEYGRVFFFVHRSIPRELWHVKYHDGPNHDMAATLFLQTQQGEIAIHSVYNVNQPAKDGRPKRHINVEVLVRDTTSHGFDIVVGDFNLHRQLWGGPIFKQSNHTTAAKVLEDEMITKAKMVLLTKQGTVTCSRGKGDDHPTASCIDLTFVSSALYPKVKHWGVFQDNPWKLSDHRPIRTILDMSAYRDDSEVLLWNRTNSKAFLEAVGQGLRDLNNMALDSRQDSDAFALKLIQVIHESAQKHVKSRLRNPPPRQQPLDPRMRNILSTECLSTPAGPDIQLDDHANSSHHNVQKTYRKNIQSKALWVAASIGKAQYQPRNVINVPALVHAGTTFASEKEKQKCIRDFTWTETSESGPPKLPFPDLSPDREEFEMDLVLTELEIISMIQRLPSKKAYGEDKVPNEALKLCRELVAPYIAKLFNACIRLGYHATSFRKAVTVMLPKAGKSAYNLPNSWRPIALLSCLGKLFERFLAQRLKKLALDHKLLPETQYGAPGRSTTDALKAMLGVVRKAWAWKPQNGKPQLYVSMVALDVSGAYNCVDRILLLQTLAGCGVATWFLRVIHSFLSDRATVLKLPQSVSDPFFVNIGIPQGSPLSPLLFLFYTAPLLVMLAEEIKKMKRPYVEVHVFSYVDDTYLMAVSPSYEENCAVLKVFHDLIMEWAKGAHLSFSPEKSLVIHFQRPVSMAKQKSDHRKRENLGPNDMPKEKPKVEPPCTLLPDIDELKNNPNCLQHERLLVLGLMLDPKLSFEHHLTLIEEKVETALRYQLRISGANWGMTLEKTRQYYICKIRPVISYACAAWFVWVKKGGLHCSLPDGQIARLQKLQYKCIMLLSGAIRGTARVVLEKECHIDSIEVFLYRISISFRAKSLMVRPYAFWFDKELQHYQDGKLHGKGDKYNNSAFDILNHKARLLVKEAGERFRATWKGPKETTVLEAWRNPVNRNKAIRQRAILQAAEASTEIWNAYLKDRRSRQITTYQPLALTEGWGRESLAYYQGMTRPESTLGMQLRTECVGLNWYLNKCHVLRDVKLPSSNAVVRVRVEATCTCGYPNQTVYHMFMECPDLHDARLLLIRKVKHFRWETLLTTDLKIAVHWAMMYFRLEQFSIARLDSMFYVNAGGS
;
A
#
# COMPACT_ATOMS: atom_id res chain seq x y z
N MET A 1 4.90 32.63 9.28
CA MET A 1 3.56 31.99 9.48
C MET A 1 3.08 31.16 8.27
N GLY A 2 3.45 31.47 7.03
CA GLY A 2 3.00 30.74 5.82
C GLY A 2 3.25 29.23 5.77
N ARG A 3 4.37 28.71 6.31
CA ARG A 3 4.63 27.25 6.40
C ARG A 3 3.67 26.49 7.34
N ARG A 4 3.10 27.16 8.34
CA ARG A 4 2.15 26.58 9.31
C ARG A 4 0.75 26.52 8.71
N GLN A 5 0.38 27.52 7.91
CA GLN A 5 -0.86 27.57 7.13
C GLN A 5 -0.83 26.58 5.95
N ALA A 6 0.29 26.48 5.22
CA ALA A 6 0.46 25.50 4.14
C ALA A 6 0.44 24.06 4.67
N ARG A 7 1.05 23.78 5.83
CA ARG A 7 0.94 22.48 6.51
C ARG A 7 -0.47 22.21 7.03
N ARG A 8 -1.22 23.22 7.50
CA ARG A 8 -2.64 23.07 7.89
C ARG A 8 -3.53 22.78 6.68
N LYS A 9 -3.35 23.49 5.56
CA LYS A 9 -4.06 23.21 4.28
C LYS A 9 -3.74 21.81 3.76
N LYS A 10 -2.46 21.41 3.73
CA LYS A 10 -2.04 20.06 3.30
C LYS A 10 -2.56 18.96 4.23
N ARG A 11 -2.58 19.19 5.56
CA ARG A 11 -3.12 18.26 6.57
C ARG A 11 -4.65 18.14 6.50
N ARG A 12 -5.35 19.22 6.14
CA ARG A 12 -6.80 19.21 5.91
C ARG A 12 -7.11 18.38 4.65
N ALA A 13 -6.44 18.67 3.54
CA ALA A 13 -6.53 17.91 2.27
C ALA A 13 -6.05 16.44 2.33
N GLU A 14 -5.27 16.06 3.35
CA GLU A 14 -4.86 14.66 3.59
C GLU A 14 -5.80 13.90 4.54
N ARG A 15 -6.46 14.59 5.50
CA ARG A 15 -7.49 14.00 6.37
C ARG A 15 -8.83 13.81 5.63
N GLU A 16 -9.09 14.65 4.65
CA GLU A 16 -10.27 14.66 3.77
C GLU A 16 -10.21 13.59 2.65
N ARG A 17 -9.04 12.97 2.40
CA ARG A 17 -8.83 11.95 1.35
C ARG A 17 -9.39 10.54 1.64
N CYS A 18 -10.26 10.39 2.65
CA CYS A 18 -11.13 9.23 2.77
C CYS A 18 -12.51 9.64 2.24
N VAL A 19 -12.74 9.45 0.94
CA VAL A 19 -14.06 9.58 0.33
C VAL A 19 -15.06 8.78 1.19
N PRO A 20 -16.10 9.40 1.78
CA PRO A 20 -17.16 8.66 2.43
C PRO A 20 -17.66 7.62 1.44
N ARG A 21 -17.84 6.37 1.89
CA ARG A 21 -18.60 5.42 1.10
C ARG A 21 -20.05 5.86 1.12
N LEU A 22 -20.42 6.69 0.16
CA LEU A 22 -21.81 6.85 -0.27
C LEU A 22 -22.17 5.50 -0.90
N ASP A 23 -22.55 4.52 -0.07
CA ASP A 23 -23.10 3.26 -0.57
C ASP A 23 -24.52 3.50 -1.11
N LYS A 24 -25.17 4.59 -0.65
CA LYS A 24 -26.42 5.15 -1.16
C LYS A 24 -26.29 6.67 -1.21
N LEU A 25 -26.94 7.31 -2.19
CA LEU A 25 -27.07 8.77 -2.27
C LEU A 25 -28.55 9.13 -2.21
N ILE A 26 -28.94 9.92 -1.22
CA ILE A 26 -30.33 10.38 -1.01
C ILE A 26 -30.45 11.85 -1.41
N ILE A 27 -31.26 12.13 -2.43
CA ILE A 27 -31.54 13.47 -2.94
C ILE A 27 -33.02 13.78 -2.65
N ASP A 28 -33.27 14.80 -1.86
CA ASP A 28 -34.62 15.31 -1.59
C ASP A 28 -34.84 16.62 -2.35
N GLN A 29 -35.90 16.70 -3.15
CA GLN A 29 -36.37 17.92 -3.79
C GLN A 29 -37.35 18.63 -2.86
N ALA A 30 -37.14 19.93 -2.66
CA ALA A 30 -37.94 20.76 -1.76
C ALA A 30 -38.27 22.14 -2.37
N ASN A 31 -39.56 22.45 -2.51
CA ASN A 31 -40.03 23.72 -3.08
C ASN A 31 -40.74 24.56 -2.00
N PHE A 32 -40.38 25.85 -1.93
CA PHE A 32 -40.86 26.81 -0.94
C PHE A 32 -41.42 28.06 -1.63
N ASP A 33 -42.27 28.83 -0.94
CA ASP A 33 -42.83 30.10 -1.42
C ASP A 33 -42.31 31.23 -0.52
N GLY A 34 -41.02 31.56 -0.65
CA GLY A 34 -40.31 32.69 -0.03
C GLY A 34 -40.45 32.93 1.50
N SER A 35 -41.09 32.03 2.25
CA SER A 35 -41.50 32.29 3.64
C SER A 35 -40.48 31.80 4.66
N TRP A 36 -40.02 32.70 5.52
CA TRP A 36 -39.09 32.40 6.62
C TRP A 36 -39.56 31.23 7.51
N ARG A 37 -40.86 31.16 7.82
CA ARG A 37 -41.42 30.08 8.65
C ARG A 37 -41.31 28.72 7.96
N ARG A 38 -41.40 28.68 6.62
CA ARG A 38 -41.21 27.46 5.80
C ARG A 38 -39.74 27.06 5.76
N THR A 39 -38.84 28.04 5.58
CA THR A 39 -37.38 27.81 5.64
C THR A 39 -36.94 27.31 7.03
N GLN A 40 -37.52 27.84 8.11
CA GLN A 40 -37.27 27.37 9.48
C GLN A 40 -37.78 25.95 9.71
N ALA A 41 -38.90 25.56 9.11
CA ALA A 41 -39.42 24.19 9.14
C ALA A 41 -38.49 23.19 8.44
N LEU A 42 -37.81 23.60 7.36
CA LEU A 42 -36.75 22.81 6.73
C LEU A 42 -35.54 22.65 7.67
N MET A 43 -35.10 23.73 8.32
CA MET A 43 -34.01 23.68 9.30
C MET A 43 -34.35 22.84 10.55
N SER A 44 -35.64 22.65 10.87
CA SER A 44 -36.09 21.84 12.01
C SER A 44 -36.42 20.39 11.67
N TYR A 45 -36.64 20.06 10.39
CA TYR A 45 -36.78 18.69 9.87
C TYR A 45 -35.60 17.77 10.28
N GLU A 46 -34.43 18.35 10.57
CA GLU A 46 -33.27 17.66 11.13
C GLU A 46 -33.49 17.03 12.53
N ARG A 47 -34.50 17.45 13.31
CA ARG A 47 -34.56 17.07 14.74
C ARG A 47 -35.34 15.81 15.06
N GLN A 48 -36.30 15.37 14.23
CA GLN A 48 -37.20 14.25 14.59
C GLN A 48 -37.71 13.46 13.38
N GLY A 49 -36.84 12.72 12.68
CA GLY A 49 -37.28 11.83 11.61
C GLY A 49 -37.88 10.52 12.17
N ARG A 50 -39.22 10.41 12.21
CA ARG A 50 -39.94 9.18 12.61
C ARG A 50 -39.95 8.06 11.55
N ASN A 51 -39.50 8.28 10.30
CA ASN A 51 -39.60 7.30 9.21
C ASN A 51 -38.34 7.19 8.31
N GLY A 52 -37.13 7.12 8.89
CA GLY A 52 -35.94 6.60 8.18
C GLY A 52 -35.17 7.58 7.27
N GLY A 53 -34.04 8.09 7.79
CA GLY A 53 -32.90 8.65 7.04
C GLY A 53 -32.87 10.17 6.81
N SER A 54 -31.75 10.81 7.15
CA SER A 54 -31.38 12.19 6.76
C SER A 54 -30.98 12.24 5.27
N ALA A 55 -31.43 13.24 4.53
CA ALA A 55 -31.03 13.45 3.13
C ALA A 55 -29.55 13.82 3.02
N ASP A 56 -28.85 13.33 1.99
CA ASP A 56 -27.45 13.72 1.75
C ASP A 56 -27.38 15.07 1.03
N ILE A 57 -28.30 15.31 0.09
CA ILE A 57 -28.40 16.56 -0.67
C ILE A 57 -29.88 16.97 -0.74
N ILE A 58 -30.16 18.25 -0.47
CA ILE A 58 -31.49 18.85 -0.65
C ILE A 58 -31.40 19.90 -1.75
N CYS A 59 -32.19 19.73 -2.80
CA CYS A 59 -32.34 20.69 -3.91
C CYS A 59 -33.53 21.59 -3.60
N GLY A 60 -33.27 22.88 -3.40
CA GLY A 60 -34.26 23.85 -2.94
C GLY A 60 -34.59 24.92 -3.98
N CYS A 61 -35.84 25.39 -3.99
CA CYS A 61 -36.26 26.52 -4.81
C CYS A 61 -36.93 27.65 -4.00
N ASP A 62 -36.80 28.89 -4.49
CA ASP A 62 -37.35 30.16 -4.00
C ASP A 62 -37.07 30.47 -2.51
N PRO A 63 -35.80 30.75 -2.15
CA PRO A 63 -35.41 31.01 -0.76
C PRO A 63 -35.99 32.32 -0.21
N SER A 64 -36.31 32.35 1.08
CA SER A 64 -36.78 33.55 1.78
C SER A 64 -35.72 34.66 1.80
N PRO A 65 -36.09 35.96 1.68
CA PRO A 65 -35.16 37.08 1.93
C PRO A 65 -34.58 37.10 3.35
N ARG A 66 -35.17 36.36 4.28
CA ARG A 66 -34.67 36.18 5.66
C ARG A 66 -33.86 34.89 5.84
N THR A 67 -33.51 34.19 4.75
CA THR A 67 -32.74 32.95 4.85
C THR A 67 -31.34 33.25 5.40
N ILE A 68 -30.98 32.62 6.51
CA ILE A 68 -29.66 32.80 7.10
C ILE A 68 -28.61 32.19 6.16
N TRP A 69 -27.63 32.97 5.75
CA TRP A 69 -26.50 32.53 4.92
C TRP A 69 -25.51 31.58 5.63
N ARG A 70 -25.79 31.14 6.86
CA ARG A 70 -24.85 30.37 7.66
C ARG A 70 -25.13 28.87 7.54
N THR A 71 -24.05 28.10 7.47
CA THR A 71 -24.09 26.63 7.59
C THR A 71 -24.83 26.22 8.86
N CYS A 72 -25.80 25.31 8.77
CA CYS A 72 -26.44 24.75 9.96
C CYS A 72 -25.55 23.65 10.61
N LEU A 73 -26.00 23.05 11.71
CA LEU A 73 -25.20 22.06 12.45
C LEU A 73 -24.76 20.88 11.57
N HIS A 74 -25.60 20.43 10.62
CA HIS A 74 -25.28 19.28 9.77
C HIS A 74 -25.25 19.52 8.25
N TYR A 75 -25.64 20.69 7.73
CA TYR A 75 -25.56 21.01 6.30
C TYR A 75 -24.71 22.25 6.00
N CYS A 76 -24.09 22.23 4.82
CA CYS A 76 -23.50 23.38 4.16
C CYS A 76 -24.52 23.91 3.14
N LEU A 77 -24.83 25.21 3.22
CA LEU A 77 -25.73 25.90 2.31
C LEU A 77 -24.92 26.58 1.21
N GLU A 78 -25.29 26.35 -0.03
CA GLU A 78 -24.76 27.07 -1.20
C GLU A 78 -25.94 27.73 -1.94
N MET A 79 -25.89 29.05 -2.09
CA MET A 79 -26.85 29.86 -2.86
C MET A 79 -26.09 31.01 -3.55
N ASN A 80 -26.71 31.81 -4.42
CA ASN A 80 -26.08 32.93 -5.13
C ASN A 80 -26.78 34.26 -4.78
N PRO A 81 -26.12 35.29 -4.18
CA PRO A 81 -26.76 36.56 -3.86
C PRO A 81 -26.51 37.62 -4.95
N ALA A 82 -27.49 38.49 -5.21
CA ALA A 82 -27.37 39.57 -6.21
C ALA A 82 -26.32 40.64 -5.85
N ARG A 83 -25.97 40.76 -4.56
CA ARG A 83 -24.87 41.63 -4.07
C ARG A 83 -24.06 40.96 -2.96
N PRO A 84 -22.80 41.38 -2.72
CA PRO A 84 -22.04 40.93 -1.57
C PRO A 84 -22.81 41.13 -0.26
N LEU A 85 -22.82 40.08 0.56
CA LEU A 85 -23.54 40.08 1.83
C LEU A 85 -22.77 40.87 2.89
N ILE A 86 -23.48 41.71 3.61
CA ILE A 86 -22.99 42.50 4.75
C ILE A 86 -23.61 41.96 6.06
N PRO A 87 -23.01 42.23 7.24
CA PRO A 87 -23.48 41.69 8.52
C PRO A 87 -24.98 41.92 8.79
N THR A 88 -25.51 43.08 8.36
CA THR A 88 -26.92 43.47 8.51
C THR A 88 -27.90 42.66 7.66
N ASP A 89 -27.42 41.89 6.67
CA ASP A 89 -28.26 40.97 5.88
C ASP A 89 -28.65 39.72 6.70
N ASN A 90 -28.02 39.50 7.87
CA ASN A 90 -28.44 38.46 8.82
C ASN A 90 -29.63 38.96 9.66
N PRO A 91 -30.83 38.33 9.55
CA PRO A 91 -31.99 38.77 10.31
C PRO A 91 -31.88 38.56 11.82
N ASP A 92 -30.96 37.70 12.26
CA ASP A 92 -30.65 37.42 13.67
C ASP A 92 -29.41 38.20 14.16
N ASP A 93 -28.95 39.23 13.43
CA ASP A 93 -27.86 40.09 13.91
C ASP A 93 -28.31 40.86 15.17
N PRO A 94 -27.66 40.66 16.32
CA PRO A 94 -28.02 41.36 17.57
C PRO A 94 -27.84 42.89 17.49
N SER A 95 -27.15 43.41 16.48
CA SER A 95 -27.03 44.85 16.21
C SER A 95 -28.25 45.45 15.51
N ARG A 96 -29.18 44.62 15.00
CA ARG A 96 -30.43 45.05 14.36
C ARG A 96 -31.42 45.52 15.43
N ARG A 97 -31.27 46.76 15.89
CA ARG A 97 -32.15 47.35 16.92
C ARG A 97 -33.61 47.31 16.44
N ILE A 98 -34.41 46.46 17.08
CA ILE A 98 -35.87 46.48 17.00
C ILE A 98 -36.33 47.73 17.75
N GLY A 99 -36.64 48.80 17.01
CA GLY A 99 -37.32 49.95 17.57
C GLY A 99 -38.76 49.56 17.92
N HIS A 100 -39.00 49.12 19.16
CA HIS A 100 -40.33 49.25 19.74
C HIS A 100 -40.62 50.75 19.87
N GLY A 101 -41.62 51.22 19.13
CA GLY A 101 -42.06 52.60 19.17
C GLY A 101 -42.44 53.00 20.60
N ASN A 102 -41.60 53.84 21.20
CA ASN A 102 -42.04 54.71 22.27
C ASN A 102 -42.51 56.00 21.60
N LYS A 103 -43.83 56.20 21.57
CA LYS A 103 -44.42 57.50 21.25
C LYS A 103 -43.90 58.49 22.29
N ASN A 104 -43.23 59.54 21.81
CA ASN A 104 -42.74 60.74 22.52
C ASN A 104 -41.21 60.81 22.67
N LYS A 105 -40.56 61.40 21.65
CA LYS A 105 -39.89 62.71 21.78
C LYS A 105 -39.22 63.08 20.45
N SER A 106 -39.46 64.33 20.06
CA SER A 106 -38.87 65.06 18.96
C SER A 106 -37.37 65.29 19.17
N SER A 107 -36.56 64.94 18.18
CA SER A 107 -35.39 65.72 17.74
C SER A 107 -34.75 65.05 16.53
N GLN A 108 -34.52 65.84 15.50
CA GLN A 108 -33.99 65.50 14.18
C GLN A 108 -32.69 64.67 14.25
N ALA A 109 -32.69 63.51 13.60
CA ALA A 109 -31.50 62.81 13.13
C ALA A 109 -31.75 62.40 11.67
N PRO A 110 -30.75 62.47 10.78
CA PRO A 110 -30.94 62.24 9.35
C PRO A 110 -31.38 60.79 9.10
N GLU A 111 -32.43 60.61 8.28
CA GLU A 111 -32.88 59.30 7.80
C GLU A 111 -31.73 58.59 7.10
N GLN A 112 -31.08 57.65 7.79
CA GLN A 112 -30.23 56.67 7.11
C GLN A 112 -31.16 55.71 6.36
N GLU A 113 -31.21 55.86 5.04
CA GLU A 113 -31.88 54.92 4.14
C GLU A 113 -31.49 53.48 4.53
N GLN A 114 -32.47 52.65 4.87
CA GLN A 114 -32.22 51.24 5.09
C GLN A 114 -31.73 50.64 3.76
N PRO A 115 -30.60 49.91 3.74
CA PRO A 115 -30.12 49.29 2.51
C PRO A 115 -31.17 48.31 1.98
N ALA A 116 -31.40 48.35 0.66
CA ALA A 116 -32.37 47.48 0.01
C ALA A 116 -32.12 45.99 0.33
N PRO A 117 -33.20 45.17 0.46
CA PRO A 117 -33.07 43.74 0.72
C PRO A 117 -32.21 43.04 -0.35
N VAL A 118 -31.38 42.09 0.08
CA VAL A 118 -30.61 41.25 -0.87
C VAL A 118 -31.57 40.33 -1.62
N GLU A 119 -31.52 40.36 -2.95
CA GLU A 119 -32.18 39.35 -3.79
C GLU A 119 -31.28 38.10 -3.87
N TYR A 120 -31.87 36.92 -3.65
CA TYR A 120 -31.19 35.63 -3.77
C TYR A 120 -31.61 34.94 -5.07
N GLY A 121 -30.69 34.16 -5.64
CA GLY A 121 -31.00 33.23 -6.73
C GLY A 121 -32.11 32.28 -6.33
N ARG A 122 -32.95 31.89 -7.28
CA ARG A 122 -34.19 31.14 -6.99
C ARG A 122 -33.98 29.65 -6.77
N VAL A 123 -32.75 29.16 -6.85
CA VAL A 123 -32.38 27.78 -6.57
C VAL A 123 -31.19 27.74 -5.61
N PHE A 124 -31.15 26.73 -4.74
CA PHE A 124 -30.08 26.54 -3.76
C PHE A 124 -29.88 25.06 -3.43
N PHE A 125 -28.73 24.75 -2.81
CA PHE A 125 -28.42 23.41 -2.34
C PHE A 125 -28.07 23.41 -0.86
N PHE A 126 -28.65 22.48 -0.10
CA PHE A 126 -28.11 22.05 1.19
C PHE A 126 -27.39 20.71 1.01
N VAL A 127 -26.09 20.71 1.30
CA VAL A 127 -25.26 19.49 1.22
C VAL A 127 -24.88 19.06 2.63
N HIS A 128 -25.22 17.83 3.00
CA HIS A 128 -24.94 17.31 4.32
C HIS A 128 -23.43 17.26 4.55
N ARG A 129 -22.97 17.60 5.76
CA ARG A 129 -21.55 17.65 6.16
C ARG A 129 -20.87 16.28 6.14
N SER A 130 -21.62 15.19 5.93
CA SER A 130 -21.05 13.87 5.62
C SER A 130 -20.33 13.87 4.26
N ILE A 131 -20.70 14.76 3.34
CA ILE A 131 -20.03 14.94 2.04
C ILE A 131 -19.00 16.07 2.19
N PRO A 132 -17.69 15.77 2.10
CA PRO A 132 -16.63 16.77 2.18
C PRO A 132 -16.79 17.88 1.13
N ARG A 133 -16.50 19.14 1.52
CA ARG A 133 -16.76 20.33 0.70
C ARG A 133 -15.98 20.36 -0.61
N GLU A 134 -14.83 19.71 -0.66
CA GLU A 134 -13.96 19.62 -1.84
C GLU A 134 -14.42 18.58 -2.87
N LEU A 135 -15.36 17.70 -2.52
CA LEU A 135 -15.93 16.73 -3.45
C LEU A 135 -17.10 17.29 -4.24
N TRP A 136 -17.52 18.52 -3.97
CA TRP A 136 -18.61 19.13 -4.70
C TRP A 136 -18.43 20.63 -4.89
N HIS A 137 -19.02 21.14 -5.96
CA HIS A 137 -19.15 22.57 -6.20
C HIS A 137 -20.47 22.84 -6.92
N VAL A 138 -20.98 24.06 -6.80
CA VAL A 138 -22.20 24.48 -7.47
C VAL A 138 -21.86 25.52 -8.52
N LYS A 139 -22.40 25.33 -9.72
CA LYS A 139 -22.34 26.28 -10.82
C LYS A 139 -23.75 26.80 -11.09
N TYR A 140 -23.95 28.10 -10.96
CA TYR A 140 -25.19 28.76 -11.36
C TYR A 140 -25.14 28.99 -12.87
N HIS A 141 -26.28 28.81 -13.54
CA HIS A 141 -26.35 28.97 -14.99
C HIS A 141 -26.42 30.47 -15.35
N ASP A 142 -25.77 30.84 -16.45
CA ASP A 142 -25.76 32.21 -16.97
C ASP A 142 -26.75 32.38 -18.14
N GLY A 143 -26.95 33.60 -18.62
CA GLY A 143 -27.78 33.88 -19.80
C GLY A 143 -29.30 33.82 -19.51
N PRO A 144 -30.14 33.27 -20.42
CA PRO A 144 -31.60 33.37 -20.30
C PRO A 144 -32.19 32.62 -19.10
N ASN A 145 -31.46 31.64 -18.54
CA ASN A 145 -31.86 30.85 -17.37
C ASN A 145 -31.19 31.29 -16.06
N HIS A 146 -30.62 32.50 -16.04
CA HIS A 146 -29.98 33.05 -14.85
C HIS A 146 -30.93 33.04 -13.64
N ASP A 147 -30.39 32.60 -12.48
CA ASP A 147 -31.09 32.38 -11.21
C ASP A 147 -32.23 31.34 -11.21
N MET A 148 -32.55 30.72 -12.35
CA MET A 148 -33.60 29.69 -12.48
C MET A 148 -33.05 28.26 -12.55
N ALA A 149 -31.74 28.08 -12.79
CA ALA A 149 -31.10 26.78 -12.82
C ALA A 149 -29.70 26.80 -12.21
N ALA A 150 -29.33 25.74 -11.50
CA ALA A 150 -28.00 25.54 -10.94
C ALA A 150 -27.62 24.06 -10.95
N THR A 151 -26.34 23.78 -11.17
CA THR A 151 -25.78 22.42 -11.16
C THR A 151 -24.87 22.23 -9.97
N LEU A 152 -25.14 21.23 -9.15
CA LEU A 152 -24.19 20.69 -8.18
C LEU A 152 -23.42 19.53 -8.83
N PHE A 153 -22.11 19.69 -8.97
CA PHE A 153 -21.21 18.63 -9.40
C PHE A 153 -20.70 17.87 -8.18
N LEU A 154 -20.84 16.55 -8.18
CA LEU A 154 -20.43 15.66 -7.09
C LEU A 154 -19.43 14.60 -7.57
N GLN A 155 -18.21 14.64 -7.05
CA GLN A 155 -17.18 13.67 -7.34
C GLN A 155 -17.43 12.37 -6.55
N THR A 156 -17.66 11.26 -7.26
CA THR A 156 -17.83 9.93 -6.66
C THR A 156 -16.70 8.97 -7.03
N GLN A 157 -16.68 7.77 -6.42
CA GLN A 157 -15.72 6.71 -6.78
C GLN A 157 -15.94 6.15 -8.19
N GLN A 158 -17.11 6.38 -8.79
CA GLN A 158 -17.50 5.84 -10.10
C GLN A 158 -17.44 6.88 -11.23
N GLY A 159 -17.14 8.15 -10.91
CA GLY A 159 -17.19 9.28 -11.83
C GLY A 159 -17.79 10.53 -11.16
N GLU A 160 -17.81 11.66 -11.86
CA GLU A 160 -18.53 12.87 -11.44
C GLU A 160 -20.02 12.72 -11.81
N ILE A 161 -20.92 13.14 -10.91
CA ILE A 161 -22.38 13.17 -11.13
C ILE A 161 -22.81 14.64 -11.12
N ALA A 162 -23.63 15.03 -12.08
CA ALA A 162 -24.21 16.37 -12.14
C ALA A 162 -25.68 16.34 -11.67
N ILE A 163 -26.00 17.12 -10.63
CA ILE A 163 -27.35 17.25 -10.07
C ILE A 163 -27.85 18.67 -10.36
N HIS A 164 -28.84 18.80 -11.22
CA HIS A 164 -29.39 20.05 -11.69
C HIS A 164 -30.69 20.38 -10.94
N SER A 165 -30.74 21.54 -10.30
CA SER A 165 -31.96 22.08 -9.68
C SER A 165 -32.56 23.15 -10.58
N VAL A 166 -33.86 23.05 -10.87
CA VAL A 166 -34.59 23.90 -11.82
C VAL A 166 -35.81 24.56 -11.17
N TYR A 167 -36.00 25.85 -11.42
CA TYR A 167 -37.18 26.60 -10.98
C TYR A 167 -37.70 27.52 -12.08
N ASN A 168 -38.78 27.13 -12.74
CA ASN A 168 -39.43 27.94 -13.77
C ASN A 168 -40.48 28.88 -13.15
N VAL A 169 -40.32 30.18 -13.34
CA VAL A 169 -41.14 31.20 -12.67
C VAL A 169 -42.42 31.47 -13.46
N ASN A 170 -43.59 31.35 -12.81
CA ASN A 170 -44.90 31.69 -13.41
C ASN A 170 -45.55 32.97 -12.84
N GLN A 171 -44.88 33.67 -11.92
CA GLN A 171 -45.37 34.90 -11.28
C GLN A 171 -44.64 36.16 -11.81
N PRO A 172 -45.32 37.32 -11.93
CA PRO A 172 -44.66 38.59 -12.24
C PRO A 172 -43.74 39.00 -11.08
N ALA A 173 -42.65 39.71 -11.37
CA ALA A 173 -41.78 40.25 -10.33
C ALA A 173 -42.56 41.32 -9.53
N LYS A 174 -42.31 41.39 -8.20
CA LYS A 174 -43.03 42.30 -7.29
C LYS A 174 -42.85 43.79 -7.61
N ASP A 175 -41.90 44.12 -8.48
CA ASP A 175 -41.51 45.46 -8.93
C ASP A 175 -42.01 45.80 -10.35
N GLY A 176 -42.90 44.98 -10.92
CA GLY A 176 -43.51 45.24 -12.24
C GLY A 176 -42.68 44.79 -13.45
N ARG A 177 -41.54 44.10 -13.25
CA ARG A 177 -40.78 43.48 -14.36
C ARG A 177 -41.59 42.33 -15.01
N PRO A 178 -41.48 42.12 -16.34
CA PRO A 178 -42.24 41.11 -17.07
C PRO A 178 -41.94 39.69 -16.58
N LYS A 179 -42.90 38.77 -16.74
CA LYS A 179 -42.73 37.35 -16.41
C LYS A 179 -41.54 36.78 -17.20
N ARG A 180 -40.56 36.20 -16.49
CA ARG A 180 -39.46 35.43 -17.09
C ARG A 180 -39.81 33.94 -17.08
N HIS A 181 -39.77 33.31 -18.24
CA HIS A 181 -39.92 31.85 -18.37
C HIS A 181 -38.58 31.20 -18.66
N ILE A 182 -38.43 29.94 -18.25
CA ILE A 182 -37.23 29.17 -18.54
C ILE A 182 -37.09 28.92 -20.05
N ASN A 183 -35.91 29.15 -20.59
CA ASN A 183 -35.55 28.75 -21.95
C ASN A 183 -35.17 27.26 -21.92
N VAL A 184 -36.07 26.44 -22.44
CA VAL A 184 -35.96 24.97 -22.39
C VAL A 184 -34.79 24.44 -23.22
N GLU A 185 -34.55 24.97 -24.42
CA GLU A 185 -33.47 24.49 -25.30
C GLU A 185 -32.09 24.71 -24.67
N VAL A 186 -31.86 25.89 -24.11
CA VAL A 186 -30.63 26.21 -23.36
C VAL A 186 -30.50 25.33 -22.12
N LEU A 187 -31.61 25.11 -21.40
CA LEU A 187 -31.63 24.23 -20.22
C LEU A 187 -31.19 22.82 -20.58
N VAL A 188 -31.79 22.19 -21.62
CA VAL A 188 -31.45 20.81 -21.99
C VAL A 188 -29.98 20.70 -22.39
N ARG A 189 -29.49 21.62 -23.24
CA ARG A 189 -28.08 21.64 -23.66
C ARG A 189 -27.12 21.68 -22.46
N ASP A 190 -27.44 22.49 -21.45
CA ASP A 190 -26.54 22.74 -20.32
C ASP A 190 -26.69 21.68 -19.19
N THR A 191 -27.72 20.82 -19.25
CA THR A 191 -28.03 19.81 -18.20
C THR A 191 -27.96 18.36 -18.66
N THR A 192 -27.52 18.08 -19.90
CA THR A 192 -27.47 16.71 -20.46
C THR A 192 -26.13 16.32 -21.10
N SER A 193 -25.10 17.15 -20.98
CA SER A 193 -23.82 16.98 -21.66
C SER A 193 -22.79 16.09 -20.91
N HIS A 194 -23.01 15.72 -19.65
CA HIS A 194 -22.01 15.00 -18.84
C HIS A 194 -22.18 13.46 -18.86
N GLY A 195 -23.37 12.97 -19.24
CA GLY A 195 -23.68 11.55 -19.34
C GLY A 195 -24.05 10.85 -18.02
N PHE A 196 -23.87 11.53 -16.88
CA PHE A 196 -24.29 11.10 -15.54
C PHE A 196 -25.13 12.21 -14.86
N ASP A 197 -26.14 12.69 -15.57
CA ASP A 197 -26.94 13.84 -15.16
C ASP A 197 -28.26 13.43 -14.45
N ILE A 198 -28.69 14.24 -13.49
CA ILE A 198 -29.98 14.17 -12.78
C ILE A 198 -30.58 15.57 -12.79
N VAL A 199 -31.77 15.73 -13.36
CA VAL A 199 -32.44 17.03 -13.45
C VAL A 199 -33.72 16.97 -12.62
N VAL A 200 -33.80 17.83 -11.59
CA VAL A 200 -34.91 17.89 -10.64
C VAL A 200 -35.37 19.33 -10.45
N GLY A 201 -36.64 19.54 -10.09
CA GLY A 201 -37.11 20.90 -9.78
C GLY A 201 -38.58 21.14 -10.04
N ASP A 202 -39.00 22.38 -9.79
CA ASP A 202 -40.32 22.88 -10.17
C ASP A 202 -40.26 23.44 -11.60
N PHE A 203 -40.78 22.68 -12.55
CA PHE A 203 -40.80 23.09 -13.94
C PHE A 203 -42.00 23.96 -14.26
N ASN A 204 -43.06 24.00 -13.44
CA ASN A 204 -44.26 24.80 -13.71
C ASN A 204 -44.81 24.64 -15.16
N LEU A 205 -44.59 23.48 -15.77
CA LEU A 205 -44.96 23.12 -17.15
C LEU A 205 -45.95 21.97 -17.14
N HIS A 206 -46.97 22.07 -17.99
CA HIS A 206 -48.07 21.10 -18.03
C HIS A 206 -48.11 20.34 -19.35
N ARG A 207 -48.03 19.00 -19.26
CA ARG A 207 -48.13 18.07 -20.39
C ARG A 207 -48.87 16.81 -19.97
N GLN A 208 -49.59 16.20 -20.89
CA GLN A 208 -50.32 14.95 -20.66
C GLN A 208 -49.39 13.80 -20.23
N LEU A 209 -48.15 13.78 -20.73
CA LEU A 209 -47.13 12.78 -20.42
C LEU A 209 -46.90 12.61 -18.90
N TRP A 210 -46.87 13.70 -18.14
CA TRP A 210 -46.73 13.66 -16.68
C TRP A 210 -48.00 14.06 -15.91
N GLY A 211 -48.89 14.86 -16.50
CA GLY A 211 -50.16 15.30 -15.89
C GLY A 211 -51.27 14.24 -15.88
N GLY A 212 -51.24 13.25 -16.78
CA GLY A 212 -52.23 12.18 -16.85
C GLY A 212 -53.54 12.53 -17.59
N PRO A 213 -54.48 11.56 -17.67
CA PRO A 213 -55.69 11.68 -18.49
C PRO A 213 -56.79 12.60 -17.91
N ILE A 214 -56.70 12.95 -16.62
CA ILE A 214 -57.65 13.85 -15.93
C ILE A 214 -57.37 15.34 -16.28
N PHE A 215 -56.30 15.62 -17.02
CA PHE A 215 -55.86 16.96 -17.39
C PHE A 215 -56.53 17.46 -18.68
N LYS A 216 -57.15 18.66 -18.67
CA LYS A 216 -57.77 19.27 -19.86
C LYS A 216 -56.71 19.70 -20.89
N GLN A 217 -56.90 19.35 -22.17
CA GLN A 217 -56.00 19.70 -23.29
C GLN A 217 -55.79 21.22 -23.49
N SER A 218 -56.65 22.09 -22.94
CA SER A 218 -56.54 23.54 -23.06
C SER A 218 -55.34 24.18 -22.34
N ASN A 219 -54.60 23.41 -21.53
CA ASN A 219 -53.52 23.93 -20.66
C ASN A 219 -52.11 23.49 -21.08
N HIS A 220 -51.93 22.93 -22.28
CA HIS A 220 -50.61 22.59 -22.81
C HIS A 220 -49.79 23.84 -23.14
N THR A 221 -48.57 23.94 -22.62
CA THR A 221 -47.63 25.00 -23.01
C THR A 221 -46.67 24.52 -24.10
N THR A 222 -46.34 25.37 -25.07
CA THR A 222 -45.37 25.07 -26.14
C THR A 222 -44.01 24.63 -25.55
N ALA A 223 -43.58 25.28 -24.46
CA ALA A 223 -42.36 24.93 -23.73
C ALA A 223 -42.39 23.51 -23.14
N ALA A 224 -43.55 22.98 -22.72
CA ALA A 224 -43.65 21.62 -22.21
C ALA A 224 -43.45 20.56 -23.32
N LYS A 225 -43.89 20.86 -24.55
CA LYS A 225 -43.63 20.02 -25.72
C LYS A 225 -42.14 20.01 -26.08
N VAL A 226 -41.51 21.19 -26.10
CA VAL A 226 -40.06 21.30 -26.37
C VAL A 226 -39.25 20.55 -25.31
N LEU A 227 -39.66 20.60 -24.03
CA LEU A 227 -38.96 19.89 -22.96
C LEU A 227 -39.02 18.37 -23.16
N GLU A 228 -40.18 17.85 -23.55
CA GLU A 228 -40.36 16.42 -23.87
C GLU A 228 -39.45 16.01 -25.04
N ASP A 229 -39.51 16.72 -26.16
CA ASP A 229 -38.75 16.39 -27.37
C ASP A 229 -37.22 16.47 -27.15
N GLU A 230 -36.74 17.50 -26.45
CA GLU A 230 -35.31 17.69 -26.21
C GLU A 230 -34.75 16.75 -25.12
N MET A 231 -35.41 16.62 -23.95
CA MET A 231 -34.89 15.79 -22.85
C MET A 231 -35.02 14.28 -23.12
N ILE A 232 -36.18 13.83 -23.60
CA ILE A 232 -36.47 12.40 -23.72
C ILE A 232 -35.98 11.88 -25.08
N THR A 233 -36.36 12.55 -26.17
CA THR A 233 -36.09 12.04 -27.53
C THR A 233 -34.65 12.28 -27.96
N LYS A 234 -34.11 13.51 -27.78
CA LYS A 234 -32.73 13.83 -28.21
C LYS A 234 -31.67 13.46 -27.17
N ALA A 235 -31.84 13.87 -25.92
CA ALA A 235 -30.86 13.63 -24.85
C ALA A 235 -30.97 12.23 -24.19
N LYS A 236 -32.00 11.44 -24.51
CA LYS A 236 -32.23 10.07 -23.98
C LYS A 236 -32.26 10.01 -22.45
N MET A 237 -32.82 11.04 -21.81
CA MET A 237 -33.07 11.05 -20.37
C MET A 237 -34.34 10.25 -20.04
N VAL A 238 -34.34 9.58 -18.90
CA VAL A 238 -35.49 8.82 -18.39
C VAL A 238 -36.25 9.68 -17.39
N LEU A 239 -37.53 9.94 -17.65
CA LEU A 239 -38.44 10.62 -16.72
C LEU A 239 -38.85 9.63 -15.61
N LEU A 240 -38.47 9.92 -14.36
CA LEU A 240 -38.86 9.12 -13.19
C LEU A 240 -40.24 9.51 -12.66
N THR A 241 -40.67 10.75 -12.88
CA THR A 241 -41.98 11.23 -12.41
C THR A 241 -43.11 10.46 -13.08
N LYS A 242 -43.84 9.69 -12.28
CA LYS A 242 -44.96 8.88 -12.77
C LYS A 242 -46.11 9.78 -13.21
N GLN A 243 -46.71 9.46 -14.35
CA GLN A 243 -47.88 10.15 -14.89
C GLN A 243 -49.02 10.24 -13.87
N GLY A 244 -49.62 11.44 -13.71
CA GLY A 244 -50.75 11.71 -12.82
C GLY A 244 -50.38 11.87 -11.34
N THR A 245 -49.09 11.87 -10.99
CA THR A 245 -48.65 12.01 -9.60
C THR A 245 -48.92 13.43 -9.11
N VAL A 246 -49.66 13.57 -8.01
CA VAL A 246 -49.88 14.88 -7.38
C VAL A 246 -48.60 15.33 -6.68
N THR A 247 -47.94 16.36 -7.21
CA THR A 247 -46.73 16.95 -6.62
C THR A 247 -47.00 18.30 -5.98
N CYS A 248 -48.06 19.01 -6.39
CA CYS A 248 -48.52 20.29 -5.82
C CYS A 248 -50.04 20.27 -5.55
N SER A 249 -50.50 20.89 -4.46
CA SER A 249 -51.90 20.97 -4.03
C SER A 249 -52.22 22.31 -3.36
N ARG A 250 -53.27 23.03 -3.79
CA ARG A 250 -53.64 24.35 -3.23
C ARG A 250 -55.01 24.34 -2.50
N GLY A 251 -55.04 24.81 -1.25
CA GLY A 251 -56.24 25.03 -0.39
C GLY A 251 -55.97 24.80 1.11
N LYS A 252 -56.96 24.97 2.02
CA LYS A 252 -56.89 24.51 3.42
C LYS A 252 -57.86 23.34 3.66
N GLY A 253 -57.36 22.17 4.08
CA GLY A 253 -58.15 20.97 4.42
C GLY A 253 -58.19 19.87 3.33
N ASP A 254 -58.42 18.61 3.69
CA ASP A 254 -58.23 17.42 2.83
C ASP A 254 -59.16 17.31 1.59
N ASP A 255 -60.07 18.27 1.37
CA ASP A 255 -60.84 18.41 0.14
C ASP A 255 -60.32 19.61 -0.69
N HIS A 256 -59.54 19.37 -1.75
CA HIS A 256 -58.91 20.40 -2.59
C HIS A 256 -59.35 20.38 -4.06
N PRO A 257 -59.74 21.52 -4.69
CA PRO A 257 -60.21 21.55 -6.09
C PRO A 257 -59.12 21.63 -7.18
N THR A 258 -57.83 21.78 -6.86
CA THR A 258 -56.75 21.88 -7.87
C THR A 258 -55.46 21.19 -7.43
N ALA A 259 -55.18 20.02 -8.01
CA ALA A 259 -53.96 19.23 -7.84
C ALA A 259 -53.19 19.17 -9.18
N SER A 260 -51.86 19.25 -9.15
CA SER A 260 -51.03 19.23 -10.38
C SER A 260 -49.73 18.45 -10.23
N CYS A 261 -49.24 17.91 -11.36
CA CYS A 261 -47.92 17.29 -11.51
C CYS A 261 -47.00 18.26 -12.25
N ILE A 262 -46.20 19.03 -11.52
CA ILE A 262 -45.31 20.08 -12.08
C ILE A 262 -43.86 19.95 -11.62
N ASP A 263 -43.63 19.14 -10.59
CA ASP A 263 -42.30 18.83 -10.05
C ASP A 263 -41.76 17.57 -10.75
N LEU A 264 -40.76 17.75 -11.62
CA LEU A 264 -40.26 16.68 -12.49
C LEU A 264 -38.87 16.20 -12.06
N THR A 265 -38.60 14.90 -12.27
CA THR A 265 -37.30 14.27 -12.05
C THR A 265 -36.88 13.47 -13.29
N PHE A 266 -35.80 13.88 -13.94
CA PHE A 266 -35.17 13.17 -15.06
C PHE A 266 -33.82 12.60 -14.64
N VAL A 267 -33.46 11.43 -15.14
CA VAL A 267 -32.18 10.77 -14.89
C VAL A 267 -31.60 10.21 -16.19
N SER A 268 -30.30 10.38 -16.40
CA SER A 268 -29.60 9.81 -17.55
C SER A 268 -29.74 8.27 -17.61
N SER A 269 -29.77 7.72 -18.82
CA SER A 269 -29.87 6.26 -19.04
C SER A 269 -28.76 5.46 -18.34
N ALA A 270 -27.56 6.03 -18.17
CA ALA A 270 -26.45 5.42 -17.44
C ALA A 270 -26.67 5.36 -15.91
N LEU A 271 -27.47 6.26 -15.33
CA LEU A 271 -27.80 6.28 -13.91
C LEU A 271 -29.12 5.56 -13.59
N TYR A 272 -30.02 5.40 -14.55
CA TYR A 272 -31.33 4.77 -14.35
C TYR A 272 -31.26 3.40 -13.65
N PRO A 273 -30.36 2.45 -14.01
CA PRO A 273 -30.26 1.16 -13.31
C PRO A 273 -29.86 1.26 -11.83
N LYS A 274 -29.32 2.40 -11.41
CA LYS A 274 -28.91 2.65 -10.01
C LYS A 274 -30.04 3.26 -9.17
N VAL A 275 -31.13 3.72 -9.78
CA VAL A 275 -32.27 4.28 -9.04
C VAL A 275 -32.97 3.13 -8.30
N LYS A 276 -32.87 3.12 -6.96
CA LYS A 276 -33.57 2.14 -6.11
C LYS A 276 -34.96 2.60 -5.71
N HIS A 277 -35.13 3.91 -5.58
CA HIS A 277 -36.39 4.49 -5.18
C HIS A 277 -36.53 5.89 -5.77
N TRP A 278 -37.75 6.17 -6.23
CA TRP A 278 -38.26 7.50 -6.51
C TRP A 278 -39.69 7.55 -5.99
N GLY A 279 -40.04 8.61 -5.26
CA GLY A 279 -41.38 8.74 -4.70
C GLY A 279 -41.67 10.08 -4.05
N VAL A 280 -42.95 10.43 -4.02
CA VAL A 280 -43.50 11.59 -3.30
C VAL A 280 -43.87 11.14 -1.88
N PHE A 281 -43.60 11.97 -0.89
CA PHE A 281 -43.98 11.67 0.49
C PHE A 281 -45.50 11.66 0.64
N GLN A 282 -46.04 10.58 1.24
CA GLN A 282 -47.49 10.43 1.46
C GLN A 282 -48.01 11.46 2.47
N ASP A 283 -47.32 11.59 3.61
CA ASP A 283 -47.55 12.67 4.58
C ASP A 283 -46.61 13.82 4.27
N ASN A 284 -47.13 15.02 3.97
CA ASN A 284 -46.29 16.19 3.75
C ASN A 284 -45.63 16.61 5.08
N PRO A 285 -44.30 16.39 5.28
CA PRO A 285 -43.61 16.79 6.51
C PRO A 285 -43.52 18.32 6.64
N TRP A 286 -43.77 19.04 5.56
CA TRP A 286 -43.76 20.50 5.51
C TRP A 286 -45.19 21.00 5.31
N LYS A 287 -46.03 20.88 6.35
CA LYS A 287 -47.44 21.33 6.37
C LYS A 287 -47.68 22.77 5.90
N LEU A 288 -46.62 23.57 5.82
CA LEU A 288 -46.67 24.94 5.35
C LEU A 288 -46.39 25.08 3.84
N SER A 289 -45.95 24.03 3.13
CA SER A 289 -45.72 24.04 1.67
C SER A 289 -46.88 23.38 0.92
N ASP A 290 -47.29 24.01 -0.19
CA ASP A 290 -48.24 23.47 -1.17
C ASP A 290 -47.61 22.45 -2.13
N HIS A 291 -46.27 22.32 -2.13
CA HIS A 291 -45.56 21.26 -2.81
C HIS A 291 -45.23 20.10 -1.87
N ARG A 292 -45.30 18.89 -2.41
CA ARG A 292 -44.91 17.67 -1.69
C ARG A 292 -43.43 17.36 -1.96
N PRO A 293 -42.63 17.04 -0.92
CA PRO A 293 -41.26 16.58 -1.14
C PRO A 293 -41.20 15.36 -2.04
N ILE A 294 -40.13 15.27 -2.83
CA ILE A 294 -39.82 14.12 -3.68
C ILE A 294 -38.45 13.59 -3.30
N ARG A 295 -38.35 12.28 -3.06
CA ARG A 295 -37.08 11.62 -2.73
C ARG A 295 -36.63 10.72 -3.85
N THR A 296 -35.36 10.86 -4.23
CA THR A 296 -34.65 9.96 -5.13
C THR A 296 -33.50 9.28 -4.39
N ILE A 297 -33.44 7.94 -4.43
CA ILE A 297 -32.38 7.14 -3.81
C ILE A 297 -31.62 6.36 -4.88
N LEU A 298 -30.31 6.60 -4.98
CA LEU A 298 -29.39 5.90 -5.86
C LEU A 298 -28.55 4.88 -5.08
N ASP A 299 -28.41 3.68 -5.63
CA ASP A 299 -27.43 2.67 -5.19
C ASP A 299 -26.06 3.00 -5.79
N MET A 300 -25.16 3.42 -4.92
CA MET A 300 -23.80 3.83 -5.27
C MET A 300 -22.79 2.76 -4.86
N SER A 301 -23.25 1.57 -4.45
CA SER A 301 -22.39 0.47 -4.03
C SER A 301 -21.48 0.00 -5.19
N ALA A 302 -20.22 -0.28 -4.86
CA ALA A 302 -19.28 -0.87 -5.79
C ALA A 302 -19.63 -2.36 -6.04
N TYR A 303 -19.40 -2.84 -7.26
CA TYR A 303 -19.52 -4.26 -7.61
C TYR A 303 -18.79 -5.13 -6.58
N ARG A 304 -19.43 -6.19 -6.11
CA ARG A 304 -18.91 -7.08 -5.08
C ARG A 304 -18.78 -8.49 -5.62
N ASP A 305 -17.55 -9.01 -5.56
CA ASP A 305 -17.29 -10.42 -5.86
C ASP A 305 -17.82 -11.30 -4.71
N ASP A 306 -19.02 -11.84 -4.93
CA ASP A 306 -19.70 -12.81 -4.05
C ASP A 306 -19.30 -14.26 -4.36
N SER A 307 -18.21 -14.49 -5.10
CA SER A 307 -17.66 -15.84 -5.26
C SER A 307 -17.40 -16.50 -3.90
N GLU A 308 -17.70 -17.78 -3.79
CA GLU A 308 -17.40 -18.55 -2.59
C GLU A 308 -15.92 -19.00 -2.54
N VAL A 309 -15.41 -19.15 -1.31
CA VAL A 309 -14.08 -19.66 -1.00
C VAL A 309 -14.22 -20.81 -0.02
N LEU A 310 -13.65 -21.96 -0.40
CA LEU A 310 -13.60 -23.18 0.40
C LEU A 310 -12.72 -22.97 1.67
N LEU A 311 -13.21 -23.44 2.81
CA LEU A 311 -12.60 -23.34 4.13
C LEU A 311 -11.88 -24.63 4.53
N TRP A 312 -10.70 -24.82 3.95
CA TRP A 312 -9.86 -26.00 4.15
C TRP A 312 -9.49 -26.30 5.61
N ASN A 313 -9.51 -25.30 6.50
CA ASN A 313 -9.25 -25.49 7.93
C ASN A 313 -10.48 -25.96 8.73
N ARG A 314 -11.63 -26.13 8.08
CA ARG A 314 -12.89 -26.62 8.67
C ARG A 314 -13.41 -27.86 7.94
N THR A 315 -12.56 -28.48 7.11
CA THR A 315 -12.87 -29.68 6.34
C THR A 315 -12.87 -30.92 7.23
N ASN A 316 -13.79 -31.85 7.00
CA ASN A 316 -13.65 -33.21 7.50
C ASN A 316 -12.64 -33.95 6.61
N SER A 317 -11.36 -33.96 7.03
CA SER A 317 -10.27 -34.54 6.24
C SER A 317 -10.47 -36.01 5.90
N LYS A 318 -11.04 -36.81 6.82
CA LYS A 318 -11.23 -38.25 6.61
C LYS A 318 -12.26 -38.52 5.49
N ALA A 319 -13.43 -37.89 5.58
CA ALA A 319 -14.48 -38.03 4.57
C ALA A 319 -14.03 -37.53 3.19
N PHE A 320 -13.27 -36.43 3.14
CA PHE A 320 -12.71 -35.93 1.88
C PHE A 320 -11.72 -36.94 1.25
N LEU A 321 -10.83 -37.55 2.05
CA LEU A 321 -9.86 -38.51 1.56
C LEU A 321 -10.51 -39.81 1.09
N GLU A 322 -11.54 -40.30 1.78
CA GLU A 322 -12.32 -41.47 1.37
C GLU A 322 -13.02 -41.23 0.03
N ALA A 323 -13.66 -40.07 -0.15
CA ALA A 323 -14.32 -39.70 -1.40
C ALA A 323 -13.33 -39.62 -2.58
N VAL A 324 -12.18 -38.97 -2.37
CA VAL A 324 -11.11 -38.92 -3.39
C VAL A 324 -10.59 -40.33 -3.70
N GLY A 325 -10.31 -41.15 -2.69
CA GLY A 325 -9.81 -42.51 -2.87
C GLY A 325 -10.78 -43.42 -3.63
N GLN A 326 -12.09 -43.27 -3.43
CA GLN A 326 -13.11 -43.98 -4.20
C GLN A 326 -13.12 -43.53 -5.67
N GLY A 327 -13.17 -42.22 -5.92
CA GLY A 327 -13.21 -41.68 -7.29
C GLY A 327 -11.93 -41.95 -8.09
N LEU A 328 -10.79 -42.15 -7.42
CA LEU A 328 -9.52 -42.48 -8.10
C LEU A 328 -9.50 -43.90 -8.68
N ARG A 329 -10.30 -44.84 -8.16
CA ARG A 329 -10.32 -46.24 -8.64
C ARG A 329 -10.69 -46.33 -10.12
N ASP A 330 -11.57 -45.44 -10.59
CA ASP A 330 -12.00 -45.34 -11.98
C ASP A 330 -10.83 -45.03 -12.94
N LEU A 331 -9.74 -44.43 -12.45
CA LEU A 331 -8.59 -44.07 -13.26
C LEU A 331 -7.58 -45.21 -13.44
N ASN A 332 -7.65 -46.28 -12.64
CA ASN A 332 -6.65 -47.36 -12.69
C ASN A 332 -6.57 -48.03 -14.06
N ASN A 333 -7.74 -48.23 -14.69
CA ASN A 333 -7.89 -48.96 -15.94
C ASN A 333 -7.86 -48.06 -17.18
N MET A 334 -7.70 -46.74 -17.01
CA MET A 334 -7.57 -45.83 -18.15
C MET A 334 -6.20 -46.00 -18.82
N ALA A 335 -6.22 -46.19 -20.14
CA ALA A 335 -5.03 -46.14 -21.00
C ALA A 335 -4.43 -44.73 -20.99
N LEU A 336 -3.15 -44.62 -21.35
CA LEU A 336 -2.40 -43.36 -21.43
C LEU A 336 -1.42 -43.40 -22.61
N ASP A 337 -1.86 -43.99 -23.72
CA ASP A 337 -1.02 -44.28 -24.88
C ASP A 337 -1.13 -43.20 -25.96
N SER A 338 -2.20 -42.39 -25.92
CA SER A 338 -2.43 -41.25 -26.81
C SER A 338 -2.58 -39.92 -26.07
N ARG A 339 -2.58 -38.82 -26.84
CA ARG A 339 -2.83 -37.46 -26.33
C ARG A 339 -4.27 -37.31 -25.83
N GLN A 340 -5.22 -37.94 -26.52
CA GLN A 340 -6.63 -37.99 -26.13
C GLN A 340 -6.82 -38.69 -24.79
N ASP A 341 -6.12 -39.80 -24.58
CA ASP A 341 -6.17 -40.54 -23.31
C ASP A 341 -5.64 -39.68 -22.16
N SER A 342 -4.53 -38.98 -22.39
CA SER A 342 -3.93 -38.06 -21.42
C SER A 342 -4.88 -36.91 -21.04
N ASP A 343 -5.62 -36.38 -22.02
CA ASP A 343 -6.63 -35.34 -21.78
C ASP A 343 -7.83 -35.86 -20.98
N ALA A 344 -8.37 -37.02 -21.36
CA ALA A 344 -9.47 -37.66 -20.64
C ALA A 344 -9.08 -38.00 -19.19
N PHE A 345 -7.87 -38.54 -18.99
CA PHE A 345 -7.34 -38.87 -17.67
C PHE A 345 -7.16 -37.61 -16.82
N ALA A 346 -6.58 -36.55 -17.37
CA ALA A 346 -6.38 -35.28 -16.66
C ALA A 346 -7.72 -34.66 -16.23
N LEU A 347 -8.73 -34.66 -17.11
CA LEU A 347 -10.07 -34.15 -16.81
C LEU A 347 -10.75 -34.94 -15.69
N LYS A 348 -10.73 -36.28 -15.77
CA LYS A 348 -11.32 -37.13 -14.74
C LYS A 348 -10.63 -36.95 -13.39
N LEU A 349 -9.30 -36.84 -13.36
CA LEU A 349 -8.53 -36.57 -12.13
C LEU A 349 -8.91 -35.22 -11.51
N ILE A 350 -9.01 -34.17 -12.33
CA ILE A 350 -9.45 -32.83 -11.88
C ILE A 350 -10.86 -32.89 -11.30
N GLN A 351 -11.78 -33.58 -12.00
CA GLN A 351 -13.18 -33.72 -11.62
C GLN A 351 -13.32 -34.40 -10.25
N VAL A 352 -12.66 -35.55 -10.04
CA VAL A 352 -12.69 -36.29 -8.77
C VAL A 352 -12.27 -35.41 -7.59
N ILE A 353 -11.19 -34.63 -7.74
CA ILE A 353 -10.70 -33.75 -6.68
C ILE A 353 -11.66 -32.57 -6.46
N HIS A 354 -12.18 -31.98 -7.54
CA HIS A 354 -13.08 -30.83 -7.47
C HIS A 354 -14.41 -31.17 -6.80
N GLU A 355 -15.08 -32.24 -7.24
CA GLU A 355 -16.38 -32.68 -6.70
C GLU A 355 -16.26 -33.10 -5.23
N SER A 356 -15.19 -33.83 -4.88
CA SER A 356 -14.89 -34.18 -3.48
C SER A 356 -14.71 -32.93 -2.61
N ALA A 357 -14.05 -31.89 -3.15
CA ALA A 357 -13.85 -30.64 -2.43
C ALA A 357 -15.16 -29.88 -2.22
N GLN A 358 -16.02 -29.78 -3.24
CA GLN A 358 -17.31 -29.11 -3.12
C GLN A 358 -18.23 -29.80 -2.12
N LYS A 359 -18.24 -31.14 -2.10
CA LYS A 359 -19.11 -31.92 -1.22
C LYS A 359 -18.69 -31.87 0.26
N HIS A 360 -17.38 -31.88 0.53
CA HIS A 360 -16.86 -32.10 1.89
C HIS A 360 -16.19 -30.87 2.53
N VAL A 361 -16.02 -29.77 1.80
CA VAL A 361 -15.40 -28.54 2.32
C VAL A 361 -16.43 -27.42 2.41
N LYS A 362 -16.66 -26.92 3.63
CA LYS A 362 -17.54 -25.76 3.85
C LYS A 362 -17.04 -24.54 3.08
N SER A 363 -17.92 -23.77 2.47
CA SER A 363 -17.59 -22.55 1.76
C SER A 363 -17.98 -21.29 2.57
N ARG A 364 -17.51 -20.12 2.13
CA ARG A 364 -18.00 -18.80 2.54
C ARG A 364 -17.80 -17.81 1.41
N LEU A 365 -18.55 -16.70 1.40
CA LEU A 365 -18.28 -15.59 0.48
C LEU A 365 -16.83 -15.08 0.61
N ARG A 366 -16.17 -14.83 -0.53
CA ARG A 366 -14.81 -14.28 -0.64
C ARG A 366 -14.71 -12.92 0.02
N ASN A 367 -15.65 -12.05 -0.34
CA ASN A 367 -15.90 -10.78 0.30
C ASN A 367 -17.27 -10.87 0.97
N PRO A 368 -17.39 -11.44 2.19
CA PRO A 368 -18.65 -11.37 2.90
C PRO A 368 -19.01 -9.89 3.11
N PRO A 369 -20.29 -9.53 3.24
CA PRO A 369 -20.68 -8.15 3.48
C PRO A 369 -19.89 -7.69 4.70
N PRO A 370 -19.35 -6.46 4.73
CA PRO A 370 -18.79 -5.96 5.97
C PRO A 370 -19.86 -6.20 7.03
N ARG A 371 -19.55 -7.03 8.05
CA ARG A 371 -20.39 -7.07 9.24
C ARG A 371 -20.47 -5.62 9.69
N GLN A 372 -21.64 -5.02 9.59
CA GLN A 372 -21.92 -3.74 10.22
C GLN A 372 -21.95 -4.01 11.72
N GLN A 373 -20.78 -4.23 12.29
CA GLN A 373 -20.54 -3.77 13.64
C GLN A 373 -19.97 -2.37 13.45
N PRO A 374 -20.74 -1.31 13.75
CA PRO A 374 -20.15 0.00 13.87
C PRO A 374 -18.96 -0.14 14.81
N LEU A 375 -17.77 0.23 14.31
CA LEU A 375 -16.70 0.59 15.22
C LEU A 375 -17.26 1.75 16.03
N ASP A 376 -17.31 1.56 17.35
CA ASP A 376 -17.64 2.58 18.32
C ASP A 376 -17.01 3.93 17.89
N PRO A 377 -17.78 5.03 17.79
CA PRO A 377 -17.25 6.37 17.53
C PRO A 377 -16.04 6.75 18.40
N ARG A 378 -15.93 6.20 19.63
CA ARG A 378 -14.78 6.34 20.54
C ARG A 378 -13.51 5.65 20.02
N MET A 379 -13.63 4.56 19.26
CA MET A 379 -12.51 3.89 18.58
C MET A 379 -11.96 4.68 17.38
N ARG A 380 -12.76 5.61 16.81
CA ARG A 380 -12.36 6.43 15.66
C ARG A 380 -11.40 7.55 16.09
N ASN A 381 -11.63 8.15 17.26
CA ASN A 381 -10.78 9.21 17.81
C ASN A 381 -9.46 8.70 18.41
N ILE A 382 -9.41 7.45 18.89
CA ILE A 382 -8.18 6.82 19.39
C ILE A 382 -7.24 6.38 18.24
N LEU A 383 -7.79 6.19 17.02
CA LEU A 383 -7.05 5.64 15.87
C LEU A 383 -6.74 6.68 14.77
N SER A 384 -7.27 7.90 14.85
CA SER A 384 -6.86 9.00 13.97
C SER A 384 -5.62 9.69 14.57
N THR A 385 -4.44 9.18 14.22
CA THR A 385 -3.18 9.95 14.08
C THR A 385 -3.11 11.27 14.87
N GLU A 386 -2.94 11.19 16.18
CA GLU A 386 -2.24 12.20 17.01
C GLU A 386 -1.89 11.77 18.46
N CYS A 387 -2.23 10.57 18.94
CA CYS A 387 -1.83 10.10 20.29
C CYS A 387 -0.34 9.67 20.46
N LEU A 388 0.60 10.27 19.73
CA LEU A 388 2.05 10.09 20.01
C LEU A 388 2.79 11.41 20.26
N SER A 389 2.06 12.47 20.56
CA SER A 389 2.67 13.75 20.92
C SER A 389 1.84 14.57 21.92
N THR A 390 1.48 13.99 23.05
CA THR A 390 1.25 14.73 24.31
C THR A 390 1.39 13.75 25.49
N PRO A 391 2.31 13.99 26.45
CA PRO A 391 2.22 13.37 27.76
C PRO A 391 1.06 14.04 28.52
N ALA A 392 0.18 13.22 29.10
CA ALA A 392 -0.81 13.50 30.14
C ALA A 392 -1.44 14.92 30.26
N GLY A 393 -2.77 14.95 30.24
CA GLY A 393 -3.58 16.05 30.77
C GLY A 393 -5.08 15.67 30.76
N PRO A 394 -5.84 16.01 31.81
CA PRO A 394 -7.09 15.37 32.24
C PRO A 394 -8.34 15.98 31.57
N ASP A 395 -9.49 15.37 31.85
CA ASP A 395 -10.87 15.80 31.55
C ASP A 395 -11.59 14.89 30.56
N ILE A 396 -11.88 13.67 31.03
CA ILE A 396 -13.09 12.95 30.62
C ILE A 396 -13.67 12.36 31.90
N GLN A 397 -14.74 12.96 32.41
CA GLN A 397 -15.63 12.27 33.36
C GLN A 397 -16.14 11.00 32.66
N LEU A 398 -15.75 9.85 33.21
CA LEU A 398 -16.27 8.55 32.80
C LEU A 398 -17.59 8.34 33.55
N ASP A 399 -18.71 8.36 32.82
CA ASP A 399 -19.96 7.80 33.32
C ASP A 399 -19.76 6.32 33.63
N ASP A 400 -19.90 5.95 34.90
CA ASP A 400 -19.61 4.61 35.43
C ASP A 400 -20.61 3.52 34.98
N HIS A 401 -21.71 3.88 34.31
CA HIS A 401 -22.82 2.95 34.02
C HIS A 401 -22.70 2.13 32.71
N ALA A 402 -21.64 2.29 31.89
CA ALA A 402 -21.55 1.62 30.57
C ALA A 402 -20.45 0.53 30.43
N ASN A 403 -19.83 0.07 31.53
CA ASN A 403 -18.55 -0.67 31.46
C ASN A 403 -18.60 -2.17 31.07
N SER A 404 -19.69 -2.92 31.32
CA SER A 404 -19.67 -4.38 31.13
C SER A 404 -19.71 -4.82 29.65
N SER A 405 -20.51 -4.13 28.83
CA SER A 405 -20.68 -4.44 27.40
C SER A 405 -19.41 -4.12 26.60
N HIS A 406 -18.76 -2.98 26.87
CA HIS A 406 -17.51 -2.59 26.20
C HIS A 406 -16.32 -3.49 26.58
N HIS A 407 -16.23 -3.93 27.84
CA HIS A 407 -15.18 -4.85 28.29
C HIS A 407 -15.27 -6.21 27.55
N ASN A 408 -16.48 -6.77 27.40
CA ASN A 408 -16.70 -8.05 26.73
C ASN A 408 -16.39 -8.00 25.22
N VAL A 409 -16.75 -6.91 24.54
CA VAL A 409 -16.42 -6.71 23.11
C VAL A 409 -14.91 -6.61 22.91
N GLN A 410 -14.20 -5.85 23.75
CA GLN A 410 -12.73 -5.76 23.68
C GLN A 410 -12.04 -7.08 24.04
N LYS A 411 -12.51 -7.80 25.05
CA LYS A 411 -11.98 -9.12 25.46
C LYS A 411 -12.12 -10.15 24.35
N THR A 412 -13.27 -10.18 23.68
CA THR A 412 -13.55 -11.05 22.52
C THR A 412 -12.66 -10.70 21.33
N TYR A 413 -12.46 -9.41 21.03
CA TYR A 413 -11.57 -8.96 19.97
C TYR A 413 -10.09 -9.31 20.26
N ARG A 414 -9.63 -9.09 21.51
CA ARG A 414 -8.28 -9.46 21.99
C ARG A 414 -8.02 -10.95 21.83
N LYS A 415 -8.93 -11.81 22.32
CA LYS A 415 -8.82 -13.27 22.20
C LYS A 415 -8.77 -13.74 20.73
N ASN A 416 -9.56 -13.10 19.87
CA ASN A 416 -9.63 -13.43 18.44
C ASN A 416 -8.41 -13.00 17.61
N ILE A 417 -7.70 -11.93 17.97
CA ILE A 417 -6.45 -11.55 17.30
C ILE A 417 -5.28 -12.34 17.85
N GLN A 418 -5.24 -12.57 19.16
CA GLN A 418 -4.19 -13.34 19.81
C GLN A 418 -4.18 -14.81 19.39
N SER A 419 -5.32 -15.41 19.05
CA SER A 419 -5.37 -16.80 18.55
C SER A 419 -4.92 -16.95 17.08
N LYS A 420 -4.81 -15.84 16.32
CA LYS A 420 -4.47 -15.90 14.89
C LYS A 420 -2.95 -16.00 14.66
N ALA A 421 -2.59 -16.68 13.57
CA ALA A 421 -1.26 -16.65 13.01
C ALA A 421 -0.87 -15.21 12.58
N LEU A 422 0.39 -14.84 12.77
CA LEU A 422 0.88 -13.46 12.58
C LEU A 422 0.55 -12.89 11.18
N TRP A 423 0.70 -13.69 10.13
CA TRP A 423 0.40 -13.26 8.76
C TRP A 423 -1.09 -12.97 8.55
N VAL A 424 -1.98 -13.68 9.25
CA VAL A 424 -3.42 -13.42 9.22
C VAL A 424 -3.73 -12.09 9.89
N ALA A 425 -3.15 -11.84 11.08
CA ALA A 425 -3.30 -10.57 11.78
C ALA A 425 -2.78 -9.39 10.92
N ALA A 426 -1.60 -9.52 10.31
CA ALA A 426 -1.04 -8.53 9.40
C ALA A 426 -1.95 -8.23 8.19
N SER A 427 -2.54 -9.28 7.60
CA SER A 427 -3.46 -9.14 6.47
C SER A 427 -4.76 -8.43 6.87
N ILE A 428 -5.26 -8.69 8.08
CA ILE A 428 -6.40 -7.97 8.65
C ILE A 428 -6.07 -6.48 8.83
N GLY A 429 -4.91 -6.16 9.43
CA GLY A 429 -4.50 -4.76 9.62
C GLY A 429 -4.38 -4.00 8.30
N LYS A 430 -3.80 -4.64 7.27
CA LYS A 430 -3.77 -4.09 5.91
C LYS A 430 -5.18 -3.90 5.33
N ALA A 431 -6.04 -4.91 5.42
CA ALA A 431 -7.41 -4.88 4.87
C ALA A 431 -8.38 -3.94 5.63
N GLN A 432 -8.07 -3.60 6.88
CA GLN A 432 -8.79 -2.58 7.67
C GLN A 432 -8.29 -1.16 7.37
N TYR A 433 -7.01 -1.00 7.04
CA TYR A 433 -6.45 0.31 6.68
C TYR A 433 -6.74 0.68 5.22
N GLN A 434 -6.62 -0.27 4.29
CA GLN A 434 -6.82 -0.01 2.88
C GLN A 434 -8.32 0.09 2.57
N PRO A 435 -8.74 1.08 1.76
CA PRO A 435 -10.13 1.14 1.29
C PRO A 435 -10.44 -0.14 0.52
N ARG A 436 -11.52 -0.85 0.89
CA ARG A 436 -11.94 -2.10 0.24
C ARG A 436 -12.67 -1.84 -1.08
N ASN A 437 -12.16 -0.94 -1.91
CA ASN A 437 -12.84 -0.55 -3.13
C ASN A 437 -12.44 -1.55 -4.21
N VAL A 438 -13.42 -2.27 -4.76
CA VAL A 438 -13.24 -2.90 -6.07
C VAL A 438 -13.20 -1.74 -7.05
N ILE A 439 -12.03 -1.51 -7.65
CA ILE A 439 -11.88 -0.50 -8.71
C ILE A 439 -12.55 -1.10 -9.93
N ASN A 440 -13.75 -0.64 -10.27
CA ASN A 440 -14.37 -0.96 -11.57
C ASN A 440 -13.45 -0.44 -12.68
N VAL A 441 -13.41 -1.14 -13.82
CA VAL A 441 -12.70 -0.59 -14.99
C VAL A 441 -13.55 0.56 -15.54
N PRO A 442 -13.08 1.83 -15.48
CA PRO A 442 -13.81 2.96 -16.04
C PRO A 442 -13.88 2.85 -17.57
N ALA A 443 -14.54 3.81 -18.23
CA ALA A 443 -14.41 3.91 -19.69
C ALA A 443 -12.92 4.00 -20.06
N LEU A 444 -12.49 3.20 -21.03
CA LEU A 444 -11.09 3.16 -21.45
C LEU A 444 -10.87 4.13 -22.60
N VAL A 445 -9.74 4.84 -22.60
CA VAL A 445 -9.31 5.70 -23.69
C VAL A 445 -8.04 5.11 -24.30
N HIS A 446 -8.09 4.79 -25.59
CA HIS A 446 -6.95 4.27 -26.33
C HIS A 446 -7.02 4.74 -27.79
N ALA A 447 -5.89 5.20 -28.34
CA ALA A 447 -5.80 5.74 -29.70
C ALA A 447 -6.89 6.78 -30.04
N GLY A 448 -7.17 7.71 -29.12
CA GLY A 448 -8.19 8.76 -29.29
C GLY A 448 -9.65 8.29 -29.19
N THR A 449 -9.90 6.99 -29.03
CA THR A 449 -11.26 6.41 -28.94
C THR A 449 -11.62 6.07 -27.49
N THR A 450 -12.88 6.30 -27.10
CA THR A 450 -13.41 5.96 -25.77
C THR A 450 -14.27 4.68 -25.84
N PHE A 451 -13.94 3.69 -25.02
CA PHE A 451 -14.61 2.39 -24.92
C PHE A 451 -15.43 2.35 -23.63
N ALA A 452 -16.76 2.41 -23.75
CA ALA A 452 -17.66 2.63 -22.61
C ALA A 452 -18.41 1.36 -22.17
N SER A 453 -18.83 0.52 -23.12
CA SER A 453 -19.51 -0.74 -22.82
C SER A 453 -18.55 -1.84 -22.36
N GLU A 454 -19.05 -2.86 -21.68
CA GLU A 454 -18.21 -3.95 -21.16
C GLU A 454 -17.54 -4.76 -22.27
N LYS A 455 -18.24 -5.05 -23.38
CA LYS A 455 -17.67 -5.74 -24.55
C LYS A 455 -16.58 -4.90 -25.22
N GLU A 456 -16.80 -3.59 -25.37
CA GLU A 456 -15.80 -2.67 -25.92
C GLU A 456 -14.56 -2.57 -25.04
N LYS A 457 -14.72 -2.50 -23.72
CA LYS A 457 -13.59 -2.52 -22.77
C LYS A 457 -12.79 -3.81 -22.86
N GLN A 458 -13.47 -4.95 -22.95
CA GLN A 458 -12.83 -6.27 -23.09
C GLN A 458 -12.02 -6.34 -24.40
N LYS A 459 -12.60 -5.89 -25.52
CA LYS A 459 -11.92 -5.82 -26.82
C LYS A 459 -10.71 -4.89 -26.76
N CYS A 460 -10.85 -3.68 -26.23
CA CYS A 460 -9.75 -2.73 -26.06
C CYS A 460 -8.58 -3.32 -25.25
N ILE A 461 -8.88 -4.00 -24.13
CA ILE A 461 -7.84 -4.66 -23.32
C ILE A 461 -7.23 -5.84 -24.08
N ARG A 462 -8.03 -6.65 -24.78
CA ARG A 462 -7.56 -7.80 -25.55
C ARG A 462 -6.56 -7.34 -26.61
N ASP A 463 -6.97 -6.41 -27.46
CA ASP A 463 -6.18 -5.92 -28.60
C ASP A 463 -4.93 -5.16 -28.13
N PHE A 464 -4.99 -4.48 -26.98
CA PHE A 464 -3.81 -3.85 -26.36
C PHE A 464 -2.84 -4.87 -25.76
N THR A 465 -3.34 -5.98 -25.19
CA THR A 465 -2.52 -6.92 -24.43
C THR A 465 -1.85 -7.97 -25.31
N TRP A 466 -2.53 -8.40 -26.38
CA TRP A 466 -2.06 -9.43 -27.31
C TRP A 466 -2.21 -8.94 -28.75
N THR A 467 -1.11 -8.95 -29.50
CA THR A 467 -1.10 -8.55 -30.91
C THR A 467 -1.78 -9.58 -31.82
N GLU A 468 -1.83 -10.86 -31.42
CA GLU A 468 -2.46 -11.94 -32.18
C GLU A 468 -3.36 -12.81 -31.30
N THR A 469 -4.67 -12.76 -31.59
CA THR A 469 -5.69 -13.60 -30.98
C THR A 469 -6.64 -14.16 -32.04
N SER A 470 -7.38 -15.23 -31.72
CA SER A 470 -8.36 -15.82 -32.62
C SER A 470 -9.58 -16.32 -31.86
N GLU A 471 -10.76 -16.15 -32.47
CA GLU A 471 -12.04 -16.65 -31.97
C GLU A 471 -12.43 -18.00 -32.61
N SER A 472 -11.94 -18.28 -33.83
CA SER A 472 -12.30 -19.47 -34.61
C SER A 472 -11.36 -20.67 -34.42
N GLY A 473 -10.11 -20.43 -33.99
CA GLY A 473 -9.12 -21.49 -33.76
C GLY A 473 -7.66 -20.99 -33.77
N PRO A 474 -6.72 -21.72 -33.14
CA PRO A 474 -5.31 -21.33 -33.12
C PRO A 474 -4.63 -21.68 -34.46
N PRO A 475 -3.77 -20.81 -35.01
CA PRO A 475 -2.87 -21.18 -36.10
C PRO A 475 -1.89 -22.25 -35.61
N LYS A 476 -1.57 -23.21 -36.47
CA LYS A 476 -0.66 -24.31 -36.16
C LYS A 476 0.75 -23.76 -35.92
N LEU A 477 1.32 -24.01 -34.74
CA LEU A 477 2.71 -23.70 -34.45
C LEU A 477 3.60 -24.80 -35.08
N PRO A 478 4.46 -24.49 -36.08
CA PRO A 478 5.41 -25.47 -36.59
C PRO A 478 6.42 -25.86 -35.51
N PHE A 479 6.84 -27.12 -35.52
CA PHE A 479 8.00 -27.56 -34.75
C PHE A 479 9.27 -27.23 -35.55
N PRO A 480 10.33 -26.67 -34.94
CA PRO A 480 11.54 -26.34 -35.68
C PRO A 480 12.19 -27.59 -36.27
N ASP A 481 12.79 -27.44 -37.45
CA ASP A 481 13.63 -28.49 -38.03
C ASP A 481 14.91 -28.62 -37.19
N LEU A 482 15.21 -29.83 -36.73
CA LEU A 482 16.31 -30.11 -35.83
C LEU A 482 17.35 -30.98 -36.56
N SER A 483 18.61 -30.53 -36.57
CA SER A 483 19.70 -31.35 -37.10
C SER A 483 19.79 -32.68 -36.35
N PRO A 484 19.87 -33.84 -37.06
CA PRO A 484 20.08 -35.15 -36.43
C PRO A 484 21.38 -35.22 -35.61
N ASP A 485 22.40 -34.48 -36.02
CA ASP A 485 23.74 -34.49 -35.41
C ASP A 485 23.90 -33.46 -34.27
N ARG A 486 22.81 -32.84 -33.81
CA ARG A 486 22.93 -31.83 -32.74
C ARG A 486 23.36 -32.50 -31.44
N GLU A 487 24.20 -31.80 -30.68
CA GLU A 487 24.53 -32.21 -29.32
C GLU A 487 23.31 -32.02 -28.40
N GLU A 488 22.89 -33.08 -27.71
CA GLU A 488 21.83 -33.03 -26.70
C GLU A 488 22.40 -33.35 -25.33
N PHE A 489 22.09 -32.52 -24.34
CA PHE A 489 22.40 -32.82 -22.97
C PHE A 489 21.40 -33.81 -22.37
N GLU A 490 21.90 -34.75 -21.57
CA GLU A 490 21.07 -35.70 -20.85
C GLU A 490 20.15 -35.00 -19.83
N MET A 491 18.88 -35.39 -19.80
CA MET A 491 17.89 -34.85 -18.88
C MET A 491 17.07 -35.98 -18.25
N ASP A 492 16.93 -35.95 -16.93
CA ASP A 492 16.15 -36.93 -16.16
C ASP A 492 14.68 -36.98 -16.64
N LEU A 493 14.28 -38.08 -17.31
CA LEU A 493 12.96 -38.26 -17.90
C LEU A 493 11.89 -38.76 -16.92
N VAL A 494 12.29 -39.49 -15.88
CA VAL A 494 11.34 -40.17 -14.98
C VAL A 494 10.95 -39.27 -13.83
N LEU A 495 9.64 -39.17 -13.60
CA LEU A 495 9.07 -38.54 -12.43
C LEU A 495 8.54 -39.59 -11.45
N THR A 496 9.02 -39.53 -10.21
CA THR A 496 8.61 -40.47 -9.15
C THR A 496 7.45 -39.93 -8.31
N GLU A 497 6.72 -40.83 -7.64
CA GLU A 497 5.66 -40.47 -6.71
C GLU A 497 6.17 -39.62 -5.54
N LEU A 498 7.36 -39.97 -5.01
CA LEU A 498 8.01 -39.24 -3.92
C LEU A 498 8.38 -37.80 -4.33
N GLU A 499 8.83 -37.60 -5.57
CA GLU A 499 9.06 -36.26 -6.10
C GLU A 499 7.75 -35.47 -6.18
N ILE A 500 6.66 -36.08 -6.65
CA ILE A 500 5.33 -35.44 -6.69
C ILE A 500 4.87 -35.04 -5.28
N ILE A 501 4.96 -35.92 -4.29
CA ILE A 501 4.58 -35.64 -2.90
C ILE A 501 5.37 -34.43 -2.37
N SER A 502 6.69 -34.43 -2.58
CA SER A 502 7.59 -33.34 -2.18
C SER A 502 7.23 -32.02 -2.87
N MET A 503 6.90 -32.06 -4.16
CA MET A 503 6.48 -30.88 -4.92
C MET A 503 5.13 -30.32 -4.43
N ILE A 504 4.15 -31.19 -4.17
CA ILE A 504 2.84 -30.80 -3.64
C ILE A 504 2.97 -30.19 -2.25
N GLN A 505 3.78 -30.78 -1.37
CA GLN A 505 3.99 -30.29 -0.01
C GLN A 505 4.53 -28.84 0.00
N ARG A 506 5.41 -28.52 -0.96
CA ARG A 506 6.02 -27.20 -1.14
C ARG A 506 5.11 -26.17 -1.83
N LEU A 507 3.93 -26.57 -2.32
CA LEU A 507 2.99 -25.62 -2.94
C LEU A 507 2.62 -24.49 -1.95
N PRO A 508 2.52 -23.23 -2.39
CA PRO A 508 2.01 -22.18 -1.53
C PRO A 508 0.48 -22.31 -1.35
N SER A 509 -0.01 -22.25 -0.11
CA SER A 509 -1.45 -22.22 0.18
C SER A 509 -2.06 -20.83 -0.11
N LYS A 510 -3.39 -20.76 -0.26
CA LYS A 510 -4.20 -19.55 -0.51
C LYS A 510 -3.87 -18.85 -1.82
N LYS A 511 -3.42 -19.61 -2.82
CA LYS A 511 -3.27 -19.12 -4.19
C LYS A 511 -4.58 -19.30 -4.96
N ALA A 512 -4.83 -18.43 -5.92
CA ALA A 512 -5.95 -18.58 -6.84
C ALA A 512 -5.72 -19.79 -7.76
N TYR A 513 -6.78 -20.55 -8.01
CA TYR A 513 -6.84 -21.65 -8.96
C TYR A 513 -7.26 -21.13 -10.34
N GLY A 514 -7.06 -21.95 -11.38
CA GLY A 514 -7.47 -21.65 -12.75
C GLY A 514 -8.91 -22.08 -13.02
N GLU A 515 -9.23 -22.37 -14.27
CA GLU A 515 -10.57 -22.85 -14.65
C GLU A 515 -10.91 -24.21 -14.01
N ASP A 516 -9.89 -25.00 -13.66
CA ASP A 516 -10.00 -26.32 -13.03
C ASP A 516 -10.62 -26.32 -11.63
N LYS A 517 -10.68 -25.16 -10.95
CA LYS A 517 -11.23 -25.01 -9.59
C LYS A 517 -10.62 -25.97 -8.56
N VAL A 518 -9.40 -26.47 -8.79
CA VAL A 518 -8.65 -27.31 -7.85
C VAL A 518 -7.61 -26.44 -7.12
N PRO A 519 -7.80 -26.13 -5.82
CA PRO A 519 -6.82 -25.35 -5.06
C PRO A 519 -5.64 -26.21 -4.58
N ASN A 520 -4.51 -25.57 -4.32
CA ASN A 520 -3.31 -26.22 -3.78
C ASN A 520 -3.57 -26.92 -2.43
N GLU A 521 -4.50 -26.41 -1.62
CA GLU A 521 -4.92 -27.04 -0.37
C GLU A 521 -5.55 -28.42 -0.57
N ALA A 522 -6.34 -28.61 -1.64
CA ALA A 522 -6.92 -29.91 -1.97
C ALA A 522 -5.80 -30.93 -2.26
N LEU A 523 -4.90 -30.57 -3.17
CA LEU A 523 -3.74 -31.39 -3.54
C LEU A 523 -2.88 -31.75 -2.34
N LYS A 524 -2.64 -30.80 -1.43
CA LYS A 524 -1.86 -31.07 -0.20
C LYS A 524 -2.51 -32.07 0.73
N LEU A 525 -3.84 -32.01 0.85
CA LEU A 525 -4.60 -32.87 1.73
C LEU A 525 -4.60 -34.31 1.21
N CYS A 526 -4.87 -34.51 -0.09
CA CYS A 526 -4.91 -35.84 -0.72
C CYS A 526 -3.60 -36.30 -1.37
N ARG A 527 -2.47 -35.62 -1.12
CA ARG A 527 -1.20 -35.81 -1.86
C ARG A 527 -0.73 -37.25 -1.98
N GLU A 528 -0.85 -38.05 -0.91
CA GLU A 528 -0.41 -39.45 -0.89
C GLU A 528 -1.27 -40.31 -1.81
N LEU A 529 -2.57 -40.02 -1.92
CA LEU A 529 -3.51 -40.76 -2.76
C LEU A 529 -3.37 -40.39 -4.25
N VAL A 530 -3.16 -39.10 -4.55
CA VAL A 530 -3.13 -38.62 -5.94
C VAL A 530 -1.74 -38.75 -6.60
N ALA A 531 -0.66 -38.87 -5.82
CA ALA A 531 0.70 -38.88 -6.35
C ALA A 531 0.97 -39.98 -7.40
N PRO A 532 0.52 -41.24 -7.23
CA PRO A 532 0.70 -42.29 -8.24
C PRO A 532 0.04 -41.93 -9.59
N TYR A 533 -1.19 -41.42 -9.55
CA TYR A 533 -1.96 -41.05 -10.73
C TYR A 533 -1.37 -39.82 -11.44
N ILE A 534 -0.89 -38.84 -10.68
CA ILE A 534 -0.21 -37.66 -11.22
C ILE A 534 1.12 -38.07 -11.88
N ALA A 535 1.90 -38.95 -11.26
CA ALA A 535 3.14 -39.47 -11.83
C ALA A 535 2.87 -40.24 -13.14
N LYS A 536 1.84 -41.11 -13.15
CA LYS A 536 1.40 -41.85 -14.35
C LYS A 536 1.06 -40.89 -15.51
N LEU A 537 0.25 -39.86 -15.24
CA LEU A 537 -0.11 -38.84 -16.22
C LEU A 537 1.09 -38.04 -16.72
N PHE A 538 1.95 -37.55 -15.81
CA PHE A 538 3.08 -36.70 -16.20
C PHE A 538 4.13 -37.48 -16.99
N ASN A 539 4.41 -38.74 -16.63
CA ASN A 539 5.31 -39.60 -17.40
C ASN A 539 4.74 -39.92 -18.80
N ALA A 540 3.42 -40.09 -18.93
CA ALA A 540 2.78 -40.22 -20.24
C ALA A 540 2.92 -38.93 -21.07
N CYS A 541 2.67 -37.76 -20.48
CA CYS A 541 2.90 -36.46 -21.12
C CYS A 541 4.35 -36.29 -21.60
N ILE A 542 5.33 -36.72 -20.80
CA ILE A 542 6.76 -36.68 -21.17
C ILE A 542 7.03 -37.59 -22.37
N ARG A 543 6.60 -38.86 -22.31
CA ARG A 543 6.77 -39.84 -23.39
C ARG A 543 6.15 -39.36 -24.71
N LEU A 544 4.98 -38.75 -24.64
CA LEU A 544 4.22 -38.27 -25.80
C LEU A 544 4.67 -36.89 -26.29
N GLY A 545 5.57 -36.21 -25.56
CA GLY A 545 5.95 -34.82 -25.85
C GLY A 545 4.76 -33.87 -25.77
N TYR A 546 3.85 -34.06 -24.80
CA TYR A 546 2.53 -33.44 -24.76
C TYR A 546 2.27 -32.64 -23.48
N HIS A 547 1.45 -31.61 -23.60
CA HIS A 547 0.93 -30.80 -22.50
C HIS A 547 -0.60 -30.81 -22.57
N ALA A 548 -1.24 -31.50 -21.61
CA ALA A 548 -2.67 -31.75 -21.64
C ALA A 548 -3.49 -30.47 -21.88
N THR A 549 -4.56 -30.56 -22.67
CA THR A 549 -5.43 -29.45 -23.08
C THR A 549 -6.02 -28.70 -21.89
N SER A 550 -6.39 -29.40 -20.82
CA SER A 550 -6.90 -28.78 -19.58
C SER A 550 -5.86 -27.89 -18.88
N PHE A 551 -4.56 -28.12 -19.10
CA PHE A 551 -3.48 -27.30 -18.56
C PHE A 551 -3.19 -26.04 -19.41
N ARG A 552 -3.63 -26.03 -20.67
CA ARG A 552 -3.44 -24.92 -21.64
C ARG A 552 -4.55 -23.87 -21.60
N LYS A 553 -5.56 -24.07 -20.74
CA LYS A 553 -6.66 -23.12 -20.50
C LYS A 553 -6.34 -22.19 -19.31
N ALA A 554 -6.70 -20.92 -19.44
CA ALA A 554 -6.45 -19.90 -18.42
C ALA A 554 -7.66 -18.98 -18.17
N VAL A 555 -7.69 -18.38 -16.97
CA VAL A 555 -8.53 -17.21 -16.68
C VAL A 555 -7.61 -16.01 -16.50
N THR A 556 -7.56 -15.10 -17.46
CA THR A 556 -6.74 -13.88 -17.37
C THR A 556 -7.48 -12.80 -16.59
N VAL A 557 -7.04 -12.52 -15.36
CA VAL A 557 -7.64 -11.48 -14.51
C VAL A 557 -6.90 -10.15 -14.69
N MET A 558 -7.63 -9.05 -14.88
CA MET A 558 -7.05 -7.70 -14.95
C MET A 558 -6.94 -7.07 -13.57
N LEU A 559 -5.72 -6.79 -13.12
CA LEU A 559 -5.45 -6.14 -11.84
C LEU A 559 -4.96 -4.69 -12.02
N PRO A 560 -5.46 -3.73 -11.22
CA PRO A 560 -5.01 -2.34 -11.28
C PRO A 560 -3.54 -2.23 -10.85
N LYS A 561 -2.71 -1.55 -11.66
CA LYS A 561 -1.33 -1.22 -11.28
C LYS A 561 -1.36 -0.11 -10.23
N ALA A 562 -0.75 -0.36 -9.06
CA ALA A 562 -0.74 0.61 -7.97
C ALA A 562 -0.06 1.94 -8.37
N GLY A 563 -0.60 3.06 -7.88
CA GLY A 563 0.02 4.38 -8.00
C GLY A 563 -0.12 5.05 -9.38
N LYS A 564 -0.98 4.54 -10.27
CA LYS A 564 -1.31 5.22 -11.53
C LYS A 564 -2.19 6.45 -11.28
N SER A 565 -1.90 7.53 -12.01
CA SER A 565 -2.66 8.79 -11.97
C SER A 565 -4.05 8.65 -12.57
N ALA A 566 -4.22 7.78 -13.56
CA ALA A 566 -5.49 7.51 -14.22
C ALA A 566 -5.64 6.01 -14.54
N TYR A 567 -6.82 5.45 -14.28
CA TYR A 567 -7.16 4.04 -14.54
C TYR A 567 -8.05 3.85 -15.79
N ASN A 568 -8.28 4.92 -16.56
CA ASN A 568 -8.93 4.91 -17.86
C ASN A 568 -7.99 4.52 -19.02
N LEU A 569 -6.72 4.21 -18.76
CA LEU A 569 -5.79 3.75 -19.78
C LEU A 569 -5.60 2.22 -19.67
N PRO A 570 -5.58 1.47 -20.78
CA PRO A 570 -5.34 0.01 -20.75
C PRO A 570 -4.02 -0.36 -20.05
N ASN A 571 -2.98 0.45 -20.26
CA ASN A 571 -1.66 0.25 -19.67
C ASN A 571 -1.63 0.41 -18.12
N SER A 572 -2.69 0.92 -17.50
CA SER A 572 -2.87 1.01 -16.05
C SER A 572 -3.31 -0.31 -15.41
N TRP A 573 -3.61 -1.33 -16.23
CA TRP A 573 -4.04 -2.65 -15.79
C TRP A 573 -2.97 -3.70 -16.13
N ARG A 574 -2.87 -4.75 -15.31
CA ARG A 574 -1.94 -5.87 -15.50
C ARG A 574 -2.73 -7.16 -15.70
N PRO A 575 -2.55 -7.87 -16.83
CA PRO A 575 -3.12 -9.20 -17.00
C PRO A 575 -2.37 -10.21 -16.12
N ILE A 576 -3.08 -11.12 -15.46
CA ILE A 576 -2.49 -12.27 -14.77
C ILE A 576 -3.27 -13.53 -15.16
N ALA A 577 -2.60 -14.49 -15.81
CA ALA A 577 -3.22 -15.76 -16.19
C ALA A 577 -3.29 -16.71 -14.99
N LEU A 578 -4.50 -17.09 -14.61
CA LEU A 578 -4.75 -18.13 -13.62
C LEU A 578 -4.78 -19.50 -14.32
N LEU A 579 -3.65 -20.19 -14.30
CA LEU A 579 -3.47 -21.54 -14.86
C LEU A 579 -3.92 -22.64 -13.89
N SER A 580 -4.17 -23.84 -14.43
CA SER A 580 -4.44 -25.06 -13.66
C SER A 580 -3.39 -25.29 -12.56
N CYS A 581 -3.83 -25.67 -11.36
CA CYS A 581 -2.89 -26.00 -10.29
C CYS A 581 -2.10 -27.28 -10.58
N LEU A 582 -2.74 -28.24 -11.26
CA LEU A 582 -2.09 -29.46 -11.71
C LEU A 582 -1.14 -29.19 -12.87
N GLY A 583 -1.55 -28.39 -13.87
CA GLY A 583 -0.66 -27.92 -14.94
C GLY A 583 0.58 -27.20 -14.41
N LYS A 584 0.43 -26.26 -13.47
CA LYS A 584 1.56 -25.58 -12.79
C LYS A 584 2.47 -26.54 -12.02
N LEU A 585 1.98 -27.71 -11.59
CA LEU A 585 2.80 -28.73 -10.97
C LEU A 585 3.72 -29.36 -12.01
N PHE A 586 3.18 -29.74 -13.18
CA PHE A 586 3.96 -30.26 -14.31
C PHE A 586 4.97 -29.22 -14.82
N GLU A 587 4.54 -27.98 -15.02
CA GLU A 587 5.42 -26.87 -15.42
C GLU A 587 6.54 -26.63 -14.41
N ARG A 588 6.30 -26.84 -13.11
CA ARG A 588 7.35 -26.72 -12.09
C ARG A 588 8.39 -27.84 -12.22
N PHE A 589 7.97 -29.06 -12.55
CA PHE A 589 8.90 -30.15 -12.86
C PHE A 589 9.79 -29.77 -14.05
N LEU A 590 9.19 -29.34 -15.16
CA LEU A 590 9.92 -28.89 -16.35
C LEU A 590 10.91 -27.77 -16.00
N ALA A 591 10.46 -26.78 -15.23
CA ALA A 591 11.30 -25.67 -14.78
C ALA A 591 12.46 -26.12 -13.89
N GLN A 592 12.29 -27.16 -13.06
CA GLN A 592 13.36 -27.71 -12.23
C GLN A 592 14.42 -28.42 -13.07
N ARG A 593 14.00 -29.22 -14.06
CA ARG A 593 14.93 -29.91 -14.97
C ARG A 593 15.70 -28.94 -15.85
N LEU A 594 15.02 -27.98 -16.48
CA LEU A 594 15.67 -26.95 -17.29
C LEU A 594 16.58 -26.04 -16.45
N LYS A 595 16.21 -25.76 -15.19
CA LYS A 595 17.06 -25.00 -14.26
C LYS A 595 18.34 -25.75 -13.89
N LYS A 596 18.24 -27.07 -13.64
CA LYS A 596 19.39 -27.93 -13.34
C LYS A 596 20.35 -27.90 -14.53
N LEU A 597 19.84 -28.16 -15.73
CA LEU A 597 20.60 -28.09 -16.98
C LEU A 597 21.30 -26.73 -17.16
N ALA A 598 20.58 -25.62 -16.99
CA ALA A 598 21.13 -24.28 -17.13
C ALA A 598 22.28 -23.97 -16.15
N LEU A 599 22.23 -24.55 -14.94
CA LEU A 599 23.26 -24.38 -13.91
C LEU A 599 24.47 -25.29 -14.16
N ASP A 600 24.22 -26.56 -14.50
CA ASP A 600 25.27 -27.58 -14.68
C ASP A 600 26.14 -27.25 -15.91
N HIS A 601 25.51 -26.77 -16.99
CA HIS A 601 26.20 -26.42 -18.25
C HIS A 601 26.43 -24.91 -18.46
N LYS A 602 26.09 -24.06 -17.48
CA LYS A 602 26.25 -22.58 -17.53
C LYS A 602 25.64 -21.93 -18.79
N LEU A 603 24.44 -22.36 -19.17
CA LEU A 603 23.78 -21.96 -20.42
C LEU A 603 23.23 -20.52 -20.43
N LEU A 604 23.24 -19.83 -19.28
CA LEU A 604 22.73 -18.46 -19.17
C LEU A 604 23.87 -17.46 -18.94
N PRO A 605 23.86 -16.30 -19.62
CA PRO A 605 24.92 -15.29 -19.54
C PRO A 605 25.19 -14.76 -18.13
N GLU A 606 26.47 -14.44 -17.86
CA GLU A 606 26.86 -13.93 -16.55
C GLU A 606 26.37 -12.49 -16.25
N THR A 607 25.76 -11.81 -17.21
CA THR A 607 25.14 -10.50 -17.04
C THR A 607 23.63 -10.59 -16.80
N GLN A 608 23.03 -11.79 -16.83
CA GLN A 608 21.63 -12.03 -16.51
C GLN A 608 21.46 -12.33 -15.02
N TYR A 609 20.98 -11.36 -14.25
CA TYR A 609 20.81 -11.44 -12.80
C TYR A 609 19.43 -11.98 -12.38
N GLY A 610 18.50 -12.12 -13.32
CA GLY A 610 17.27 -12.90 -13.12
C GLY A 610 17.51 -14.41 -13.12
N ALA A 611 18.71 -14.86 -13.51
CA ALA A 611 19.06 -16.28 -13.61
C ALA A 611 19.15 -16.97 -12.23
N PRO A 612 18.92 -18.30 -12.19
CA PRO A 612 19.13 -19.13 -11.02
C PRO A 612 20.44 -18.85 -10.27
N GLY A 613 20.36 -18.70 -8.95
CA GLY A 613 21.54 -18.47 -8.10
C GLY A 613 21.96 -17.00 -7.95
N ARG A 614 21.23 -16.07 -8.57
CA ARG A 614 21.49 -14.63 -8.54
C ARG A 614 20.29 -13.85 -8.00
N SER A 615 20.50 -12.57 -7.68
CA SER A 615 19.48 -11.72 -7.09
C SER A 615 19.53 -10.28 -7.59
N THR A 616 18.45 -9.53 -7.37
CA THR A 616 18.41 -8.08 -7.60
C THR A 616 19.52 -7.36 -6.83
N THR A 617 19.89 -7.85 -5.65
CA THR A 617 20.96 -7.25 -4.84
C THR A 617 22.34 -7.50 -5.45
N ASP A 618 22.55 -8.62 -6.14
CA ASP A 618 23.79 -8.88 -6.89
C ASP A 618 23.93 -7.91 -8.07
N ALA A 619 22.85 -7.70 -8.84
CA ALA A 619 22.80 -6.74 -9.94
C ALA A 619 23.15 -5.32 -9.46
N LEU A 620 22.44 -4.84 -8.45
CA LEU A 620 22.65 -3.51 -7.87
C LEU A 620 24.08 -3.34 -7.31
N LYS A 621 24.62 -4.36 -6.65
CA LYS A 621 25.99 -4.31 -6.12
C LYS A 621 27.02 -4.25 -7.26
N ALA A 622 26.80 -4.96 -8.35
CA ALA A 622 27.69 -4.96 -9.51
C ALA A 622 27.65 -3.61 -10.25
N MET A 623 26.45 -3.10 -10.58
CA MET A 623 26.24 -1.77 -11.18
C MET A 623 26.90 -0.66 -10.36
N LEU A 624 26.59 -0.57 -9.06
CA LEU A 624 27.18 0.43 -8.17
C LEU A 624 28.68 0.21 -7.95
N GLY A 625 29.17 -1.01 -8.18
CA GLY A 625 30.60 -1.32 -8.20
C GLY A 625 31.32 -0.63 -9.36
N VAL A 626 30.72 -0.59 -10.55
CA VAL A 626 31.24 0.14 -11.73
C VAL A 626 31.38 1.63 -11.41
N VAL A 627 30.31 2.26 -10.90
CA VAL A 627 30.32 3.68 -10.52
C VAL A 627 31.42 3.98 -9.50
N ARG A 628 31.52 3.17 -8.45
CA ARG A 628 32.51 3.37 -7.38
C ARG A 628 33.95 3.17 -7.87
N LYS A 629 34.20 2.21 -8.78
CA LYS A 629 35.51 2.00 -9.39
C LYS A 629 35.94 3.22 -10.22
N ALA A 630 35.04 3.74 -11.05
CA ALA A 630 35.30 4.95 -11.83
C ALA A 630 35.58 6.17 -10.93
N TRP A 631 34.85 6.32 -9.82
CA TRP A 631 35.12 7.41 -8.87
C TRP A 631 36.39 7.22 -8.02
N ALA A 632 36.83 5.99 -7.82
CA ALA A 632 38.09 5.68 -7.13
C ALA A 632 39.32 5.92 -8.03
N TRP A 633 39.14 6.03 -9.34
CA TRP A 633 40.19 6.33 -10.30
C TRP A 633 40.87 7.68 -9.99
N LYS A 634 42.21 7.69 -10.05
CA LYS A 634 43.06 8.87 -9.84
C LYS A 634 43.49 9.41 -11.22
N PRO A 635 43.02 10.61 -11.64
CA PRO A 635 43.50 11.26 -12.85
C PRO A 635 44.89 11.87 -12.60
N GLN A 636 45.95 11.07 -12.75
CA GLN A 636 47.35 11.48 -12.59
C GLN A 636 48.22 10.73 -13.61
N ASN A 637 49.38 11.30 -13.96
CA ASN A 637 50.35 10.75 -14.92
C ASN A 637 49.75 10.44 -16.30
N GLY A 638 49.10 11.43 -16.92
CA GLY A 638 48.49 11.30 -18.26
C GLY A 638 47.16 10.52 -18.30
N LYS A 639 46.64 10.06 -17.16
CA LYS A 639 45.35 9.35 -17.08
C LYS A 639 44.18 10.33 -16.93
N PRO A 640 43.13 10.24 -17.77
CA PRO A 640 41.98 11.13 -17.69
C PRO A 640 41.08 10.81 -16.47
N GLN A 641 40.23 11.77 -16.08
CA GLN A 641 39.12 11.51 -15.15
C GLN A 641 38.07 10.64 -15.86
N LEU A 642 37.41 9.73 -15.13
CA LEU A 642 36.37 8.87 -15.70
C LEU A 642 34.98 9.33 -15.24
N TYR A 643 34.04 9.30 -16.18
CA TYR A 643 32.63 9.65 -16.01
C TYR A 643 31.76 8.44 -16.31
N VAL A 644 30.63 8.29 -15.62
CA VAL A 644 29.75 7.14 -15.78
C VAL A 644 28.34 7.59 -16.12
N SER A 645 27.77 6.98 -17.15
CA SER A 645 26.38 7.21 -17.58
C SER A 645 25.66 5.87 -17.72
N MET A 646 24.37 5.86 -17.43
CA MET A 646 23.54 4.66 -17.54
C MET A 646 22.24 4.95 -18.28
N VAL A 647 21.87 4.05 -19.18
CA VAL A 647 20.55 3.98 -19.82
C VAL A 647 19.83 2.75 -19.29
N ALA A 648 18.65 2.95 -18.73
CA ALA A 648 17.72 1.88 -18.38
C ALA A 648 16.71 1.70 -19.52
N LEU A 649 16.56 0.47 -19.98
CA LEU A 649 15.66 0.05 -21.07
C LEU A 649 14.60 -0.90 -20.50
N ASP A 650 13.34 -0.69 -20.88
CA ASP A 650 12.19 -1.52 -20.47
C ASP A 650 11.58 -2.20 -21.70
N VAL A 651 11.45 -3.53 -21.68
CA VAL A 651 10.81 -4.28 -22.77
C VAL A 651 9.29 -4.10 -22.70
N SER A 652 8.67 -3.63 -23.78
CA SER A 652 7.22 -3.50 -23.90
C SER A 652 6.57 -4.89 -23.96
N GLY A 653 5.78 -5.24 -22.94
CA GLY A 653 4.96 -6.45 -22.98
C GLY A 653 5.76 -7.75 -23.05
N ALA A 654 6.95 -7.80 -22.46
CA ALA A 654 7.96 -8.86 -22.58
C ALA A 654 7.44 -10.29 -22.82
N TYR A 655 6.58 -10.83 -21.95
CA TYR A 655 6.12 -12.21 -22.08
C TYR A 655 5.12 -12.42 -23.21
N ASN A 656 4.36 -11.40 -23.58
CA ASN A 656 3.35 -11.48 -24.63
C ASN A 656 3.98 -11.40 -26.03
N CYS A 657 5.18 -10.82 -26.14
CA CYS A 657 5.90 -10.62 -27.40
C CYS A 657 6.92 -11.72 -27.74
N VAL A 658 7.04 -12.77 -26.91
CA VAL A 658 7.99 -13.86 -27.19
C VAL A 658 7.57 -14.62 -28.44
N ASP A 659 8.46 -14.66 -29.43
CA ASP A 659 8.33 -15.52 -30.60
C ASP A 659 8.55 -16.99 -30.19
N ARG A 660 7.53 -17.81 -30.46
CA ARG A 660 7.48 -19.21 -30.02
C ARG A 660 8.43 -20.09 -30.82
N ILE A 661 8.66 -19.80 -32.10
CA ILE A 661 9.53 -20.59 -32.99
C ILE A 661 10.98 -20.27 -32.65
N LEU A 662 11.32 -18.99 -32.57
CA LEU A 662 12.66 -18.54 -32.21
C LEU A 662 13.08 -19.03 -30.81
N LEU A 663 12.14 -19.05 -29.85
CA LEU A 663 12.38 -19.63 -28.53
C LEU A 663 12.75 -21.13 -28.62
N LEU A 664 12.01 -21.92 -29.40
CA LEU A 664 12.29 -23.35 -29.55
C LEU A 664 13.64 -23.60 -30.26
N GLN A 665 13.96 -22.81 -31.28
CA GLN A 665 15.26 -22.84 -31.95
C GLN A 665 16.41 -22.46 -31.00
N THR A 666 16.21 -21.42 -30.18
CA THR A 666 17.21 -21.00 -29.17
C THR A 666 17.47 -22.11 -28.15
N LEU A 667 16.41 -22.75 -27.63
CA LEU A 667 16.56 -23.89 -26.72
C LEU A 667 17.25 -25.09 -27.38
N ALA A 668 16.91 -25.38 -28.64
CA ALA A 668 17.58 -26.40 -29.44
C ALA A 668 19.08 -26.14 -29.59
N GLY A 669 19.47 -24.90 -29.91
CA GLY A 669 20.87 -24.49 -30.00
C GLY A 669 21.63 -24.52 -28.66
N CYS A 670 20.93 -24.49 -27.53
CA CYS A 670 21.51 -24.70 -26.19
C CYS A 670 21.63 -26.18 -25.78
N GLY A 671 21.36 -27.14 -26.69
CA GLY A 671 21.47 -28.57 -26.41
C GLY A 671 20.31 -29.13 -25.57
N VAL A 672 19.16 -28.46 -25.51
CA VAL A 672 17.98 -28.98 -24.79
C VAL A 672 17.40 -30.18 -25.53
N ALA A 673 17.23 -31.30 -24.83
CA ALA A 673 16.81 -32.58 -25.39
C ALA A 673 15.49 -32.53 -26.19
N THR A 674 15.38 -33.35 -27.25
CA THR A 674 14.26 -33.28 -28.20
C THR A 674 12.90 -33.53 -27.54
N TRP A 675 12.82 -34.50 -26.63
CA TRP A 675 11.57 -34.80 -25.90
C TRP A 675 11.07 -33.57 -25.12
N PHE A 676 11.99 -32.83 -24.50
CA PHE A 676 11.66 -31.65 -23.70
C PHE A 676 11.16 -30.54 -24.60
N LEU A 677 11.81 -30.30 -25.75
CA LEU A 677 11.35 -29.34 -26.76
C LEU A 677 9.95 -29.66 -27.27
N ARG A 678 9.60 -30.94 -27.47
CA ARG A 678 8.24 -31.35 -27.87
C ARG A 678 7.20 -30.98 -26.80
N VAL A 679 7.51 -31.21 -25.52
CA VAL A 679 6.63 -30.79 -24.41
C VAL A 679 6.49 -29.26 -24.38
N ILE A 680 7.58 -28.50 -24.56
CA ILE A 680 7.52 -27.02 -24.63
C ILE A 680 6.70 -26.55 -25.83
N HIS A 681 6.89 -27.15 -27.00
CA HIS A 681 6.10 -26.86 -28.20
C HIS A 681 4.61 -27.09 -27.94
N SER A 682 4.23 -28.21 -27.31
CA SER A 682 2.84 -28.46 -26.92
C SER A 682 2.33 -27.46 -25.89
N PHE A 683 3.13 -27.08 -24.90
CA PHE A 683 2.81 -26.04 -23.90
C PHE A 683 2.58 -24.65 -24.54
N LEU A 684 3.25 -24.34 -25.65
CA LEU A 684 3.12 -23.08 -26.37
C LEU A 684 1.99 -23.07 -27.42
N SER A 685 1.39 -24.23 -27.70
CA SER A 685 0.38 -24.43 -28.75
C SER A 685 -1.05 -24.45 -28.19
N ASP A 686 -2.04 -24.02 -28.99
CA ASP A 686 -3.48 -24.10 -28.72
C ASP A 686 -3.92 -23.56 -27.35
N ARG A 687 -3.29 -22.48 -26.87
CA ARG A 687 -3.63 -21.87 -25.59
C ARG A 687 -4.90 -21.05 -25.71
N ALA A 688 -5.84 -21.27 -24.80
CA ALA A 688 -7.10 -20.53 -24.73
C ALA A 688 -7.23 -19.80 -23.38
N THR A 689 -7.85 -18.62 -23.39
CA THR A 689 -8.12 -17.86 -22.16
C THR A 689 -9.46 -17.16 -22.21
N VAL A 690 -10.01 -16.88 -21.03
CA VAL A 690 -11.10 -15.91 -20.84
C VAL A 690 -10.57 -14.67 -20.12
N LEU A 691 -11.01 -13.48 -20.52
CA LEU A 691 -10.65 -12.23 -19.88
C LEU A 691 -11.65 -11.90 -18.77
N LYS A 692 -11.17 -11.82 -17.53
CA LYS A 692 -11.96 -11.46 -16.35
C LYS A 692 -11.64 -10.04 -15.89
N LEU A 693 -12.57 -9.12 -16.17
CA LEU A 693 -12.63 -7.79 -15.58
C LEU A 693 -13.34 -7.86 -14.21
N PRO A 694 -13.24 -6.82 -13.36
CA PRO A 694 -13.98 -6.77 -12.10
C PRO A 694 -15.47 -7.01 -12.32
N GLN A 695 -16.07 -6.37 -13.33
CA GLN A 695 -17.52 -6.36 -13.55
C GLN A 695 -18.02 -7.32 -14.66
N SER A 696 -17.13 -8.00 -15.40
CA SER A 696 -17.51 -8.81 -16.56
C SER A 696 -16.49 -9.91 -16.88
N VAL A 697 -16.93 -10.95 -17.58
CA VAL A 697 -16.09 -12.04 -18.12
C VAL A 697 -16.34 -12.11 -19.63
N SER A 698 -15.29 -12.24 -20.43
CA SER A 698 -15.41 -12.38 -21.89
C SER A 698 -15.72 -13.82 -22.31
N ASP A 699 -16.09 -13.99 -23.57
CA ASP A 699 -16.05 -15.28 -24.24
C ASP A 699 -14.60 -15.80 -24.34
N PRO A 700 -14.38 -17.12 -24.43
CA PRO A 700 -13.04 -17.70 -24.62
C PRO A 700 -12.43 -17.32 -25.97
N PHE A 701 -11.11 -17.12 -26.00
CA PHE A 701 -10.35 -16.88 -27.23
C PHE A 701 -8.96 -17.51 -27.16
N PHE A 702 -8.33 -17.74 -28.31
CA PHE A 702 -6.99 -18.31 -28.44
C PHE A 702 -5.90 -17.23 -28.39
N VAL A 703 -4.80 -17.53 -27.69
CA VAL A 703 -3.63 -16.65 -27.55
C VAL A 703 -2.43 -17.28 -28.24
N ASN A 704 -2.08 -16.71 -29.39
CA ASN A 704 -1.17 -17.32 -30.38
C ASN A 704 0.25 -16.75 -30.34
N ILE A 705 0.57 -15.96 -29.34
CA ILE A 705 1.87 -15.32 -29.16
C ILE A 705 2.33 -15.42 -27.71
N GLY A 706 3.63 -15.29 -27.50
CA GLY A 706 4.19 -15.14 -26.17
C GLY A 706 4.16 -16.42 -25.33
N ILE A 707 4.38 -16.24 -24.03
CA ILE A 707 4.42 -17.26 -22.98
C ILE A 707 3.49 -16.88 -21.82
N PRO A 708 2.85 -17.86 -21.13
CA PRO A 708 1.79 -17.54 -20.16
C PRO A 708 2.31 -16.90 -18.86
N GLN A 709 1.81 -15.70 -18.54
CA GLN A 709 2.13 -14.99 -17.31
C GLN A 709 1.49 -15.67 -16.08
N GLY A 710 2.32 -16.28 -15.23
CA GLY A 710 1.86 -17.01 -14.03
C GLY A 710 2.34 -18.47 -13.99
N SER A 711 2.87 -18.96 -15.11
CA SER A 711 3.60 -20.23 -15.19
C SER A 711 4.93 -20.16 -14.40
N PRO A 712 5.31 -21.19 -13.64
CA PRO A 712 6.65 -21.30 -13.07
C PRO A 712 7.75 -21.57 -14.11
N LEU A 713 7.41 -21.98 -15.34
CA LEU A 713 8.34 -22.30 -16.41
C LEU A 713 8.66 -21.08 -17.29
N SER A 714 7.66 -20.25 -17.58
CA SER A 714 7.80 -19.07 -18.45
C SER A 714 8.96 -18.12 -18.09
N PRO A 715 9.22 -17.80 -16.80
CA PRO A 715 10.37 -16.95 -16.47
C PRO A 715 11.69 -17.51 -16.97
N LEU A 716 11.90 -18.83 -16.87
CA LEU A 716 13.13 -19.46 -17.32
C LEU A 716 13.22 -19.48 -18.85
N LEU A 717 12.11 -19.76 -19.54
CA LEU A 717 12.05 -19.68 -21.01
C LEU A 717 12.40 -18.28 -21.52
N PHE A 718 11.93 -17.23 -20.85
CA PHE A 718 12.28 -15.85 -21.21
C PHE A 718 13.77 -15.54 -21.03
N LEU A 719 14.44 -16.13 -20.03
CA LEU A 719 15.89 -15.97 -19.86
C LEU A 719 16.67 -16.62 -21.01
N PHE A 720 16.23 -17.78 -21.49
CA PHE A 720 16.83 -18.41 -22.68
C PHE A 720 16.56 -17.58 -23.94
N TYR A 721 15.34 -17.08 -24.10
CA TYR A 721 14.96 -16.23 -25.23
C TYR A 721 15.84 -14.98 -25.38
N THR A 722 16.17 -14.34 -24.25
CA THR A 722 16.97 -13.11 -24.21
C THR A 722 18.47 -13.37 -24.08
N ALA A 723 18.90 -14.62 -23.89
CA ALA A 723 20.32 -14.96 -23.72
C ALA A 723 21.18 -14.59 -24.94
N PRO A 724 20.77 -14.84 -26.20
CA PRO A 724 21.56 -14.47 -27.37
C PRO A 724 21.92 -12.98 -27.44
N LEU A 725 21.01 -12.10 -27.04
CA LEU A 725 21.28 -10.66 -26.95
C LEU A 725 22.49 -10.36 -26.06
N LEU A 726 22.50 -10.93 -24.85
CA LEU A 726 23.56 -10.67 -23.87
C LEU A 726 24.89 -11.30 -24.29
N VAL A 727 24.87 -12.42 -25.03
CA VAL A 727 26.07 -13.03 -25.62
C VAL A 727 26.65 -12.13 -26.71
N MET A 728 25.82 -11.68 -27.66
CA MET A 728 26.22 -10.75 -28.71
C MET A 728 26.83 -9.48 -28.12
N LEU A 729 26.15 -8.85 -27.16
CA LEU A 729 26.66 -7.64 -26.52
C LEU A 729 28.00 -7.90 -25.80
N ALA A 730 28.17 -9.05 -25.15
CA ALA A 730 29.42 -9.40 -24.51
C ALA A 730 30.57 -9.58 -25.51
N GLU A 731 30.30 -10.07 -26.71
CA GLU A 731 31.29 -10.17 -27.80
C GLU A 731 31.65 -8.79 -28.36
N GLU A 732 30.67 -7.93 -28.62
CA GLU A 732 30.90 -6.56 -29.09
C GLU A 732 31.70 -5.73 -28.07
N ILE A 733 31.41 -5.89 -26.78
CA ILE A 733 32.19 -5.28 -25.69
C ILE A 733 33.64 -5.78 -25.70
N LYS A 734 33.89 -7.07 -25.97
CA LYS A 734 35.26 -7.61 -26.05
C LYS A 734 36.02 -7.10 -27.28
N LYS A 735 35.33 -6.89 -28.40
CA LYS A 735 35.91 -6.32 -29.62
C LYS A 735 36.29 -4.86 -29.43
N MET A 736 35.55 -4.12 -28.60
CA MET A 736 35.84 -2.73 -28.25
C MET A 736 37.14 -2.61 -27.43
N LYS A 737 38.26 -2.38 -28.13
CA LYS A 737 39.57 -2.09 -27.51
C LYS A 737 39.89 -0.60 -27.60
N ARG A 738 39.21 0.22 -26.80
CA ARG A 738 39.47 1.66 -26.71
C ARG A 738 40.03 2.01 -25.31
N PRO A 739 41.16 2.73 -25.21
CA PRO A 739 41.70 3.12 -23.91
C PRO A 739 40.68 3.91 -23.09
N TYR A 740 40.53 3.56 -21.82
CA TYR A 740 39.66 4.24 -20.84
C TYR A 740 38.15 4.20 -21.13
N VAL A 741 37.70 3.50 -22.18
CA VAL A 741 36.28 3.31 -22.49
C VAL A 741 35.87 1.89 -22.10
N GLU A 742 34.86 1.78 -21.24
CA GLU A 742 34.27 0.50 -20.85
C GLU A 742 32.75 0.56 -20.99
N VAL A 743 32.16 -0.56 -21.43
CA VAL A 743 30.71 -0.74 -21.47
C VAL A 743 30.34 -1.97 -20.66
N HIS A 744 29.30 -1.84 -19.86
CA HIS A 744 28.78 -2.88 -18.99
C HIS A 744 27.28 -3.05 -19.23
N VAL A 745 26.85 -4.29 -19.41
CA VAL A 745 25.44 -4.65 -19.60
C VAL A 745 24.97 -5.41 -18.36
N PHE A 746 23.82 -5.04 -17.84
CA PHE A 746 23.15 -5.75 -16.76
C PHE A 746 21.71 -6.01 -17.15
N SER A 747 21.24 -7.24 -17.01
CA SER A 747 19.84 -7.58 -17.24
C SER A 747 19.25 -8.26 -16.00
N TYR A 748 17.99 -7.96 -15.69
CA TYR A 748 17.20 -8.68 -14.70
C TYR A 748 15.84 -9.02 -15.33
N VAL A 749 15.76 -10.20 -15.92
CA VAL A 749 14.58 -10.59 -16.72
C VAL A 749 14.40 -9.59 -17.87
N ASP A 750 13.38 -8.74 -17.84
CA ASP A 750 13.04 -7.74 -18.86
C ASP A 750 13.75 -6.40 -18.68
N ASP A 751 14.12 -6.04 -17.43
CA ASP A 751 14.86 -4.82 -17.15
C ASP A 751 16.30 -4.94 -17.68
N THR A 752 16.69 -4.10 -18.65
CA THR A 752 18.06 -4.08 -19.22
C THR A 752 18.72 -2.72 -19.00
N TYR A 753 19.97 -2.73 -18.55
CA TYR A 753 20.73 -1.53 -18.21
C TYR A 753 22.07 -1.53 -18.95
N LEU A 754 22.30 -0.46 -19.72
CA LEU A 754 23.58 -0.15 -20.35
C LEU A 754 24.33 0.88 -19.51
N MET A 755 25.59 0.62 -19.20
CA MET A 755 26.46 1.57 -18.50
C MET A 755 27.72 1.82 -19.32
N ALA A 756 28.04 3.08 -19.57
CA ALA A 756 29.29 3.49 -20.20
C ALA A 756 30.18 4.22 -19.18
N VAL A 757 31.47 3.93 -19.24
CA VAL A 757 32.53 4.61 -18.50
C VAL A 757 33.54 5.14 -19.50
N SER A 758 33.82 6.44 -19.49
CA SER A 758 34.79 7.06 -20.40
C SER A 758 35.31 8.39 -19.86
N PRO A 759 36.31 9.01 -20.51
CA PRO A 759 36.81 10.34 -20.17
C PRO A 759 35.84 11.52 -20.27
N SER A 760 34.65 11.35 -20.85
CA SER A 760 33.67 12.44 -21.02
C SER A 760 32.21 11.94 -21.00
N TYR A 761 31.24 12.82 -20.79
CA TYR A 761 29.82 12.43 -20.89
C TYR A 761 29.37 12.28 -22.35
N GLU A 762 29.98 13.05 -23.25
CA GLU A 762 29.78 13.03 -24.70
C GLU A 762 30.17 11.66 -25.26
N GLU A 763 31.36 11.15 -24.89
CA GLU A 763 31.81 9.82 -25.32
C GLU A 763 30.94 8.71 -24.72
N ASN A 764 30.50 8.85 -23.47
CA ASN A 764 29.50 7.94 -22.90
C ASN A 764 28.21 7.92 -23.74
N CYS A 765 27.68 9.09 -24.12
CA CYS A 765 26.46 9.19 -24.92
C CYS A 765 26.63 8.56 -26.31
N ALA A 766 27.77 8.78 -26.97
CA ALA A 766 28.08 8.20 -28.28
C ALA A 766 28.16 6.67 -28.21
N VAL A 767 28.85 6.12 -27.20
CA VAL A 767 28.97 4.67 -27.03
C VAL A 767 27.64 4.03 -26.63
N LEU A 768 26.85 4.70 -25.77
CA LEU A 768 25.52 4.23 -25.38
C LEU A 768 24.57 4.17 -26.57
N LYS A 769 24.63 5.13 -27.51
CA LYS A 769 23.87 5.09 -28.77
C LYS A 769 24.24 3.85 -29.59
N VAL A 770 25.53 3.60 -29.82
CA VAL A 770 25.96 2.43 -30.61
C VAL A 770 25.42 1.12 -30.04
N PHE A 771 25.54 0.91 -28.72
CA PHE A 771 25.03 -0.31 -28.10
C PHE A 771 23.50 -0.36 -28.03
N HIS A 772 22.84 0.78 -27.92
CA HIS A 772 21.39 0.86 -28.03
C HIS A 772 20.92 0.43 -29.43
N ASP A 773 21.57 0.91 -30.47
CA ASP A 773 21.20 0.60 -31.86
C ASP A 773 21.39 -0.90 -32.16
N LEU A 774 22.47 -1.50 -31.65
CA LEU A 774 22.67 -2.97 -31.68
C LEU A 774 21.55 -3.74 -30.96
N ILE A 775 21.09 -3.23 -29.81
CA ILE A 775 19.95 -3.84 -29.10
C ILE A 775 18.68 -3.73 -29.94
N MET A 776 18.40 -2.57 -30.55
CA MET A 776 17.21 -2.36 -31.36
C MET A 776 17.20 -3.21 -32.63
N GLU A 777 18.35 -3.33 -33.30
CA GLU A 777 18.51 -4.20 -34.47
C GLU A 777 18.27 -5.67 -34.11
N TRP A 778 18.88 -6.16 -33.03
CA TRP A 778 18.62 -7.52 -32.54
C TRP A 778 17.16 -7.71 -32.14
N ALA A 779 16.57 -6.73 -31.44
CA ALA A 779 15.19 -6.80 -30.96
C ALA A 779 14.19 -6.88 -32.12
N LYS A 780 14.45 -6.17 -33.22
CA LYS A 780 13.66 -6.27 -34.46
C LYS A 780 13.66 -7.69 -35.02
N GLY A 781 14.82 -8.35 -35.08
CA GLY A 781 14.93 -9.75 -35.50
C GLY A 781 14.31 -10.74 -34.52
N ALA A 782 14.27 -10.40 -33.22
CA ALA A 782 13.66 -11.19 -32.17
C ALA A 782 12.19 -10.82 -31.89
N HIS A 783 11.52 -10.04 -32.75
CA HIS A 783 10.14 -9.58 -32.57
C HIS A 783 9.85 -8.95 -31.18
N LEU A 784 10.86 -8.32 -30.57
CA LEU A 784 10.77 -7.60 -29.31
C LEU A 784 10.74 -6.10 -29.56
N SER A 785 9.97 -5.40 -28.73
CA SER A 785 9.91 -3.93 -28.73
C SER A 785 10.27 -3.40 -27.34
N PHE A 786 11.08 -2.35 -27.29
CA PHE A 786 11.32 -1.59 -26.06
C PHE A 786 10.30 -0.46 -25.92
N SER A 787 10.12 0.08 -24.70
CA SER A 787 9.23 1.22 -24.41
C SER A 787 10.05 2.52 -24.40
N PRO A 788 10.05 3.32 -25.48
CA PRO A 788 10.77 4.61 -25.56
C PRO A 788 10.53 5.52 -24.36
N GLU A 789 9.26 5.69 -24.02
CA GLU A 789 8.73 6.54 -22.97
C GLU A 789 9.02 6.07 -21.54
N LYS A 790 9.57 4.86 -21.38
CA LYS A 790 10.04 4.34 -20.10
C LYS A 790 11.55 4.20 -20.02
N SER A 791 12.27 4.42 -21.12
CA SER A 791 13.72 4.44 -21.11
C SER A 791 14.20 5.68 -20.37
N LEU A 792 15.14 5.50 -19.44
CA LEU A 792 15.60 6.55 -18.53
C LEU A 792 17.12 6.65 -18.53
N VAL A 793 17.64 7.87 -18.47
CA VAL A 793 19.08 8.16 -18.46
C VAL A 793 19.48 8.75 -17.11
N ILE A 794 20.65 8.36 -16.59
CA ILE A 794 21.27 9.00 -15.43
C ILE A 794 22.78 9.12 -15.60
N HIS A 795 23.31 10.31 -15.27
CA HIS A 795 24.75 10.59 -15.22
C HIS A 795 25.22 10.60 -13.76
N PHE A 796 26.23 9.79 -13.44
CA PHE A 796 26.75 9.69 -12.08
C PHE A 796 27.90 10.68 -11.84
N GLN A 797 27.75 11.49 -10.80
CA GLN A 797 28.70 12.54 -10.45
C GLN A 797 29.58 12.13 -9.27
N ARG A 798 30.89 12.23 -9.45
CA ARG A 798 31.85 11.99 -8.38
C ARG A 798 31.57 12.94 -7.20
N PRO A 799 31.26 12.43 -6.00
CA PRO A 799 31.05 13.30 -4.85
C PRO A 799 32.39 13.94 -4.43
N VAL A 800 32.38 15.26 -4.20
CA VAL A 800 33.56 15.98 -3.72
C VAL A 800 33.83 15.58 -2.27
N SER A 801 35.07 15.19 -1.94
CA SER A 801 35.46 14.79 -0.59
C SER A 801 35.25 15.92 0.43
N MET A 802 34.56 15.63 1.54
CA MET A 802 34.37 16.56 2.67
C MET A 802 35.70 17.03 3.28
N ALA A 803 36.75 16.22 3.21
CA ALA A 803 38.09 16.59 3.67
C ALA A 803 38.75 17.64 2.75
N LYS A 804 38.51 17.55 1.44
CA LYS A 804 38.95 18.55 0.45
C LYS A 804 38.19 19.85 0.62
N GLN A 805 36.86 19.80 0.84
CA GLN A 805 36.07 20.98 1.15
C GLN A 805 36.53 21.69 2.44
N LYS A 806 36.84 20.94 3.51
CA LYS A 806 37.39 21.51 4.76
C LYS A 806 38.81 22.05 4.58
N SER A 807 39.66 21.39 3.80
CA SER A 807 41.01 21.92 3.51
C SER A 807 40.97 23.18 2.66
N ASP A 808 40.08 23.23 1.65
CA ASP A 808 39.89 24.38 0.78
C ASP A 808 39.27 25.55 1.57
N HIS A 809 38.39 25.26 2.52
CA HIS A 809 37.84 26.26 3.44
C HIS A 809 38.90 26.79 4.42
N ARG A 810 39.74 25.93 5.02
CA ARG A 810 40.87 26.37 5.86
C ARG A 810 41.92 27.15 5.08
N LYS A 811 42.21 26.75 3.84
CA LYS A 811 43.10 27.50 2.94
C LYS A 811 42.52 28.89 2.60
N ARG A 812 41.19 29.01 2.48
CA ARG A 812 40.50 30.31 2.31
C ARG A 812 40.52 31.18 3.56
N GLU A 813 40.41 30.60 4.75
CA GLU A 813 40.51 31.34 6.02
C GLU A 813 41.93 31.86 6.30
N ASN A 814 42.95 31.26 5.68
CA ASN A 814 44.35 31.64 5.84
C ASN A 814 44.89 32.58 4.73
N LEU A 815 44.05 33.06 3.81
CA LEU A 815 44.44 34.02 2.76
C LEU A 815 44.06 35.44 3.19
N GLY A 816 44.97 36.41 2.98
CA GLY A 816 44.71 37.82 3.27
C GLY A 816 43.62 38.44 2.37
N PRO A 817 43.05 39.61 2.71
CA PRO A 817 41.95 40.24 1.98
C PRO A 817 42.22 40.44 0.47
N ASN A 818 43.49 40.61 0.09
CA ASN A 818 43.91 40.84 -1.29
C ASN A 818 44.19 39.56 -2.10
N ASP A 819 44.31 38.40 -1.45
CA ASP A 819 44.61 37.10 -2.09
C ASP A 819 43.38 36.18 -2.18
N MET A 820 42.19 36.71 -1.87
CA MET A 820 40.94 35.99 -1.99
C MET A 820 40.67 35.63 -3.46
N PRO A 821 40.57 34.34 -3.82
CA PRO A 821 40.25 33.95 -5.20
C PRO A 821 38.88 34.54 -5.58
N LYS A 822 38.87 35.40 -6.62
CA LYS A 822 37.68 36.13 -7.11
C LYS A 822 36.54 35.21 -7.60
N GLU A 823 36.80 33.92 -7.82
CA GLU A 823 35.77 32.94 -8.21
C GLU A 823 35.45 31.96 -7.06
N LYS A 824 34.14 31.82 -6.75
CA LYS A 824 33.61 30.70 -5.97
C LYS A 824 33.97 29.37 -6.67
N PRO A 825 34.17 28.25 -5.95
CA PRO A 825 34.44 26.97 -6.60
C PRO A 825 33.26 26.68 -7.53
N LYS A 826 33.52 26.60 -8.84
CA LYS A 826 32.50 26.27 -9.84
C LYS A 826 31.99 24.86 -9.49
N VAL A 827 30.79 24.80 -8.89
CA VAL A 827 30.04 23.55 -8.83
C VAL A 827 29.65 23.28 -10.27
N GLU A 828 30.31 22.29 -10.90
CA GLU A 828 29.96 21.90 -12.27
C GLU A 828 28.46 21.61 -12.32
N PRO A 829 27.71 22.26 -13.23
CA PRO A 829 26.29 22.00 -13.39
C PRO A 829 26.07 20.53 -13.76
N PRO A 830 24.93 19.92 -13.38
CA PRO A 830 24.64 18.57 -13.78
C PRO A 830 24.62 18.43 -15.30
N CYS A 831 25.28 17.38 -15.81
CA CYS A 831 25.28 17.07 -17.23
C CYS A 831 23.83 16.89 -17.73
N THR A 832 23.48 17.62 -18.80
CA THR A 832 22.19 17.60 -19.48
C THR A 832 22.24 16.88 -20.83
N LEU A 833 23.37 16.24 -21.15
CA LEU A 833 23.51 15.52 -22.40
C LEU A 833 22.59 14.32 -22.44
N LEU A 834 22.14 13.98 -23.64
CA LEU A 834 21.42 12.76 -23.91
C LEU A 834 22.14 12.02 -25.04
N PRO A 835 22.18 10.69 -25.01
CA PRO A 835 22.50 9.92 -26.21
C PRO A 835 21.63 10.38 -27.37
N ASP A 836 22.22 10.49 -28.56
CA ASP A 836 21.52 10.88 -29.78
C ASP A 836 20.63 9.73 -30.27
N ILE A 837 19.63 9.38 -29.47
CA ILE A 837 18.64 8.35 -29.72
C ILE A 837 17.32 9.10 -29.90
N ASP A 838 16.66 8.95 -31.04
CA ASP A 838 15.49 9.76 -31.44
C ASP A 838 14.40 9.75 -30.36
N GLU A 839 14.21 8.61 -29.71
CA GLU A 839 13.28 8.40 -28.60
C GLU A 839 13.62 9.19 -27.33
N LEU A 840 14.91 9.34 -27.02
CA LEU A 840 15.40 9.98 -25.80
C LEU A 840 15.58 11.49 -26.00
N LYS A 841 16.13 11.89 -27.14
CA LYS A 841 16.43 13.28 -27.49
C LYS A 841 15.18 14.15 -27.54
N ASN A 842 14.07 13.58 -27.99
CA ASN A 842 12.77 14.27 -28.08
C ASN A 842 11.98 14.26 -26.77
N ASN A 843 12.48 13.59 -25.72
CA ASN A 843 11.80 13.46 -24.42
C ASN A 843 12.72 13.92 -23.27
N PRO A 844 12.73 15.22 -22.92
CA PRO A 844 13.60 15.73 -21.85
C PRO A 844 13.29 15.13 -20.46
N ASN A 845 12.10 14.52 -20.27
CA ASN A 845 11.76 13.85 -19.01
C ASN A 845 12.49 12.51 -18.83
N CYS A 846 13.17 11.97 -19.85
CA CYS A 846 13.93 10.74 -19.74
C CYS A 846 15.20 10.91 -18.88
N LEU A 847 15.77 12.11 -18.83
CA LEU A 847 16.97 12.41 -18.05
C LEU A 847 16.65 12.61 -16.56
N GLN A 848 17.15 11.70 -15.73
CA GLN A 848 16.89 11.70 -14.29
C GLN A 848 17.98 12.46 -13.52
N HIS A 849 17.83 13.78 -13.43
CA HIS A 849 18.76 14.66 -12.69
C HIS A 849 18.69 14.52 -11.16
N GLU A 850 17.56 14.10 -10.61
CA GLU A 850 17.38 13.98 -9.15
C GLU A 850 17.50 12.54 -8.67
N ARG A 851 16.73 11.64 -9.28
CA ARG A 851 16.63 10.25 -8.82
C ARG A 851 16.09 9.30 -9.89
N LEU A 852 16.53 8.04 -9.84
CA LEU A 852 16.07 6.95 -10.67
C LEU A 852 15.77 5.71 -9.80
N LEU A 853 14.62 5.06 -9.99
CA LEU A 853 14.30 3.80 -9.32
C LEU A 853 14.85 2.62 -10.14
N VAL A 854 15.85 1.93 -9.60
CA VAL A 854 16.48 0.74 -10.24
C VAL A 854 16.28 -0.47 -9.34
N LEU A 855 15.58 -1.51 -9.83
CA LEU A 855 15.33 -2.76 -9.10
C LEU A 855 14.85 -2.55 -7.63
N GLY A 856 14.04 -1.52 -7.40
CA GLY A 856 13.50 -1.16 -6.07
C GLY A 856 14.42 -0.31 -5.17
N LEU A 857 15.62 0.05 -5.63
CA LEU A 857 16.55 0.97 -4.99
C LEU A 857 16.48 2.35 -5.66
N MET A 858 16.32 3.41 -4.86
CA MET A 858 16.28 4.77 -5.39
C MET A 858 17.70 5.33 -5.46
N LEU A 859 18.21 5.55 -6.67
CA LEU A 859 19.55 6.08 -6.92
C LEU A 859 19.47 7.57 -7.22
N ASP A 860 20.34 8.36 -6.62
CA ASP A 860 20.61 9.74 -7.03
C ASP A 860 21.99 9.82 -7.70
N PRO A 861 22.26 10.84 -8.55
CA PRO A 861 23.54 10.97 -9.28
C PRO A 861 24.81 10.89 -8.41
N LYS A 862 24.71 11.28 -7.13
CA LYS A 862 25.83 11.29 -6.17
C LYS A 862 25.87 10.06 -5.26
N LEU A 863 24.91 9.14 -5.41
CA LEU A 863 24.71 7.96 -4.56
C LEU A 863 24.68 8.33 -3.06
N SER A 864 24.00 9.43 -2.73
CA SER A 864 23.75 9.85 -1.34
C SER A 864 22.68 9.01 -0.65
N PHE A 865 21.82 8.34 -1.42
CA PHE A 865 20.69 7.50 -0.99
C PHE A 865 19.64 8.23 -0.15
N GLU A 866 19.61 9.56 -0.17
CA GLU A 866 18.67 10.36 0.62
C GLU A 866 17.20 10.11 0.22
N HIS A 867 16.94 10.01 -1.07
CA HIS A 867 15.62 9.63 -1.59
C HIS A 867 15.27 8.18 -1.24
N HIS A 868 16.24 7.28 -1.17
CA HIS A 868 16.00 5.89 -0.77
C HIS A 868 15.60 5.78 0.70
N LEU A 869 16.28 6.51 1.59
CA LEU A 869 15.94 6.54 3.02
C LEU A 869 14.52 7.10 3.25
N THR A 870 14.14 8.12 2.47
CA THR A 870 12.78 8.67 2.49
C THR A 870 11.74 7.63 2.04
N LEU A 871 12.01 6.87 0.97
CA LEU A 871 11.16 5.77 0.52
C LEU A 871 11.03 4.65 1.58
N ILE A 872 12.12 4.33 2.28
CA ILE A 872 12.10 3.37 3.40
C ILE A 872 11.17 3.87 4.51
N GLU A 873 11.31 5.14 4.92
CA GLU A 873 10.48 5.74 5.97
C GLU A 873 8.99 5.67 5.61
N GLU A 874 8.60 6.07 4.40
CA GLU A 874 7.20 6.02 3.94
C GLU A 874 6.62 4.61 3.98
N LYS A 875 7.39 3.61 3.53
CA LYS A 875 6.98 2.20 3.58
C LYS A 875 6.87 1.68 5.01
N VAL A 876 7.81 2.05 5.90
CA VAL A 876 7.79 1.68 7.32
C VAL A 876 6.61 2.34 8.02
N GLU A 877 6.34 3.61 7.78
CA GLU A 877 5.19 4.31 8.35
C GLU A 877 3.86 3.66 7.93
N THR A 878 3.75 3.28 6.67
CA THR A 878 2.58 2.55 6.16
C THR A 878 2.43 1.19 6.88
N ALA A 879 3.53 0.45 7.07
CA ALA A 879 3.51 -0.82 7.81
C ALA A 879 3.15 -0.67 9.30
N LEU A 880 3.58 0.43 9.93
CA LEU A 880 3.19 0.79 11.30
C LEU A 880 1.71 1.13 11.39
N ARG A 881 1.16 1.86 10.41
CA ARG A 881 -0.29 2.15 10.35
C ARG A 881 -1.11 0.87 10.25
N TYR A 882 -0.64 -0.15 9.53
CA TYR A 882 -1.29 -1.48 9.52
C TYR A 882 -1.23 -2.16 10.90
N GLN A 883 -0.10 -2.08 11.59
CA GLN A 883 0.06 -2.67 12.94
C GLN A 883 -0.87 -2.00 13.96
N LEU A 884 -1.01 -0.67 13.90
CA LEU A 884 -1.87 0.10 14.80
C LEU A 884 -3.36 -0.26 14.69
N ARG A 885 -3.79 -0.89 13.59
CA ARG A 885 -5.17 -1.41 13.46
C ARG A 885 -5.43 -2.70 14.25
N ILE A 886 -4.37 -3.44 14.59
CA ILE A 886 -4.46 -4.75 15.25
C ILE A 886 -3.82 -4.78 16.64
N SER A 887 -3.05 -3.75 17.00
CA SER A 887 -2.41 -3.64 18.31
C SER A 887 -2.13 -2.18 18.71
N GLY A 888 -2.47 -1.82 19.94
CA GLY A 888 -2.12 -0.56 20.60
C GLY A 888 -1.12 -0.74 21.75
N ALA A 889 -0.99 0.26 22.61
CA ALA A 889 -0.12 0.20 23.80
C ALA A 889 -0.70 -0.72 24.88
N ASN A 890 -2.00 -0.64 25.18
CA ASN A 890 -2.66 -1.39 26.25
C ASN A 890 -3.64 -2.46 25.74
N TRP A 891 -3.66 -2.75 24.43
CA TRP A 891 -4.54 -3.76 23.83
C TRP A 891 -3.93 -4.40 22.58
N GLY A 892 -4.36 -5.63 22.26
CA GLY A 892 -4.01 -6.31 21.01
C GLY A 892 -2.98 -7.44 21.20
N MET A 893 -2.02 -7.49 20.29
CA MET A 893 -1.03 -8.57 20.23
C MET A 893 -0.04 -8.50 21.39
N THR A 894 0.43 -9.65 21.87
CA THR A 894 1.50 -9.75 22.87
C THR A 894 2.80 -9.14 22.36
N LEU A 895 3.71 -8.76 23.27
CA LEU A 895 5.03 -8.22 22.93
C LEU A 895 5.81 -9.14 21.98
N GLU A 896 5.73 -10.46 22.20
CA GLU A 896 6.38 -11.44 21.34
C GLU A 896 5.86 -11.35 19.89
N LYS A 897 4.54 -11.26 19.71
CA LYS A 897 3.92 -11.17 18.38
C LYS A 897 4.17 -9.81 17.72
N THR A 898 4.16 -8.70 18.45
CA THR A 898 4.49 -7.38 17.89
C THR A 898 5.97 -7.30 17.51
N ARG A 899 6.86 -7.90 18.29
CA ARG A 899 8.28 -8.08 17.95
C ARG A 899 8.47 -8.92 16.69
N GLN A 900 7.80 -10.07 16.59
CA GLN A 900 7.83 -10.89 15.38
C GLN A 900 7.29 -10.13 14.16
N TYR A 901 6.23 -9.31 14.32
CA TYR A 901 5.74 -8.44 13.26
C TYR A 901 6.82 -7.49 12.75
N TYR A 902 7.52 -6.79 13.66
CA TYR A 902 8.63 -5.91 13.30
C TYR A 902 9.73 -6.66 12.53
N ILE A 903 10.18 -7.81 13.03
CA ILE A 903 11.24 -8.61 12.41
C ILE A 903 10.84 -9.13 11.02
N CYS A 904 9.59 -9.56 10.84
CA CYS A 904 9.14 -10.20 9.61
C CYS A 904 8.52 -9.25 8.57
N LYS A 905 8.05 -8.06 8.98
CA LYS A 905 7.33 -7.13 8.09
C LYS A 905 8.00 -5.77 7.94
N ILE A 906 8.55 -5.20 9.01
CA ILE A 906 9.13 -3.84 8.98
C ILE A 906 10.61 -3.90 8.66
N ARG A 907 11.37 -4.74 9.38
CA ARG A 907 12.83 -4.85 9.22
C ARG A 907 13.27 -5.22 7.79
N PRO A 908 12.60 -6.12 7.05
CA PRO A 908 12.96 -6.41 5.66
C PRO A 908 12.78 -5.22 4.71
N VAL A 909 11.86 -4.29 5.01
CA VAL A 909 11.70 -3.05 4.24
C VAL A 909 12.93 -2.16 4.41
N ILE A 910 13.44 -2.05 5.64
CA ILE A 910 14.63 -1.24 5.94
C ILE A 910 15.88 -1.86 5.33
N SER A 911 16.02 -3.19 5.32
CA SER A 911 17.24 -3.87 4.86
C SER A 911 17.25 -4.29 3.41
N TYR A 912 16.23 -3.94 2.62
CA TYR A 912 16.19 -4.30 1.20
C TYR A 912 17.44 -3.78 0.49
N ALA A 913 18.12 -4.65 -0.26
CA ALA A 913 19.35 -4.35 -1.00
C ALA A 913 20.46 -3.66 -0.18
N CYS A 914 20.50 -3.80 1.15
CA CYS A 914 21.44 -3.04 1.98
C CYS A 914 22.92 -3.36 1.67
N ALA A 915 23.23 -4.52 1.12
CA ALA A 915 24.60 -4.80 0.65
C ALA A 915 25.08 -3.83 -0.45
N ALA A 916 24.17 -3.26 -1.24
CA ALA A 916 24.46 -2.34 -2.32
C ALA A 916 24.59 -0.88 -1.84
N TRP A 917 23.67 -0.41 -0.99
CA TRP A 917 23.59 0.99 -0.55
C TRP A 917 24.15 1.28 0.86
N PHE A 918 24.12 0.31 1.78
CA PHE A 918 24.65 0.48 3.14
C PHE A 918 26.18 0.32 3.14
N VAL A 919 26.85 1.37 2.65
CA VAL A 919 28.31 1.52 2.67
C VAL A 919 28.67 2.48 3.78
N TRP A 920 28.84 1.96 5.00
CA TRP A 920 29.13 2.77 6.17
C TRP A 920 30.26 2.14 7.00
N VAL A 921 31.19 2.98 7.44
CA VAL A 921 32.28 2.62 8.36
C VAL A 921 32.27 3.61 9.52
N LYS A 922 32.09 3.11 10.75
CA LYS A 922 32.06 3.90 11.99
C LYS A 922 33.33 4.76 12.11
N LYS A 923 33.16 6.08 12.33
CA LYS A 923 34.24 7.09 12.41
C LYS A 923 35.00 7.37 11.10
N GLY A 924 34.41 7.12 9.93
CA GLY A 924 35.05 7.34 8.64
C GLY A 924 34.45 8.52 7.88
N GLY A 925 35.13 9.67 7.85
CA GLY A 925 34.92 10.71 6.82
C GLY A 925 35.44 10.27 5.44
N LEU A 926 35.32 8.97 5.15
CA LEU A 926 35.89 8.29 3.99
C LEU A 926 35.03 8.55 2.75
N HIS A 927 35.70 8.58 1.60
CA HIS A 927 35.06 8.74 0.31
C HIS A 927 33.95 7.69 0.10
N CYS A 928 32.77 8.14 -0.32
CA CYS A 928 31.56 7.33 -0.55
C CYS A 928 31.00 6.56 0.67
N SER A 929 31.36 6.93 1.91
CA SER A 929 30.68 6.44 3.11
C SER A 929 29.37 7.19 3.34
N LEU A 930 28.33 6.49 3.83
CA LEU A 930 27.12 7.15 4.33
C LEU A 930 27.48 8.07 5.52
N PRO A 931 26.88 9.28 5.63
CA PRO A 931 27.05 10.15 6.78
C PRO A 931 26.42 9.56 8.06
N ASP A 932 27.05 9.80 9.22
CA ASP A 932 26.53 9.37 10.52
C ASP A 932 25.12 9.91 10.81
N GLY A 933 24.77 11.09 10.27
CA GLY A 933 23.42 11.66 10.37
C GLY A 933 22.33 10.79 9.71
N GLN A 934 22.64 10.11 8.61
CA GLN A 934 21.72 9.16 7.97
C GLN A 934 21.57 7.88 8.79
N ILE A 935 22.63 7.43 9.46
CA ILE A 935 22.57 6.30 10.40
C ILE A 935 21.70 6.66 11.61
N ALA A 936 21.88 7.86 12.17
CA ALA A 936 21.05 8.37 13.27
C ALA A 936 19.56 8.48 12.87
N ARG A 937 19.28 8.86 11.61
CA ARG A 937 17.92 8.87 11.05
C ARG A 937 17.29 7.46 11.06
N LEU A 938 18.03 6.44 10.60
CA LEU A 938 17.58 5.03 10.66
C LEU A 938 17.39 4.53 12.09
N GLN A 939 18.29 4.87 13.01
CA GLN A 939 18.18 4.52 14.44
C GLN A 939 16.91 5.14 15.05
N LYS A 940 16.59 6.40 14.69
CA LYS A 940 15.36 7.08 15.13
C LYS A 940 14.11 6.40 14.58
N LEU A 941 14.14 5.95 13.32
CA LEU A 941 13.05 5.19 12.72
C LEU A 941 12.83 3.85 13.44
N GLN A 942 13.92 3.11 13.72
CA GLN A 942 13.84 1.88 14.52
C GLN A 942 13.30 2.16 15.93
N TYR A 943 13.81 3.19 16.61
CA TYR A 943 13.36 3.57 17.94
C TYR A 943 11.86 3.82 17.99
N LYS A 944 11.31 4.55 17.01
CA LYS A 944 9.86 4.75 16.85
C LYS A 944 9.11 3.41 16.74
N CYS A 945 9.64 2.46 15.97
CA CYS A 945 9.05 1.11 15.85
C CYS A 945 9.12 0.33 17.17
N ILE A 946 10.25 0.35 17.87
CA ILE A 946 10.45 -0.40 19.11
C ILE A 946 9.57 0.18 20.24
N MET A 947 9.46 1.50 20.36
CA MET A 947 8.53 2.11 21.33
C MET A 947 7.10 1.64 21.09
N LEU A 948 6.64 1.66 19.83
CA LEU A 948 5.29 1.24 19.48
C LEU A 948 5.06 -0.25 19.75
N LEU A 949 6.03 -1.10 19.43
CA LEU A 949 5.89 -2.54 19.66
C LEU A 949 6.02 -2.92 21.13
N SER A 950 6.71 -2.15 21.98
CA SER A 950 6.87 -2.43 23.41
C SER A 950 5.80 -1.75 24.29
N GLY A 951 5.25 -0.62 23.84
CA GLY A 951 4.41 0.24 24.67
C GLY A 951 5.21 1.10 25.65
N ALA A 952 6.53 1.20 25.47
CA ALA A 952 7.39 2.08 26.25
C ALA A 952 7.02 3.56 26.05
N ILE A 953 7.23 4.36 27.08
CA ILE A 953 6.93 5.79 27.06
C ILE A 953 8.05 6.56 26.35
N ARG A 954 7.67 7.67 25.71
CA ARG A 954 8.61 8.59 25.07
C ARG A 954 9.59 9.14 26.12
N GLY A 955 10.87 8.83 25.97
CA GLY A 955 11.92 9.18 26.93
C GLY A 955 12.71 7.97 27.43
N THR A 956 12.19 6.75 27.28
CA THR A 956 12.99 5.54 27.48
C THR A 956 14.12 5.48 26.46
N ALA A 957 15.36 5.25 26.91
CA ALA A 957 16.53 5.25 26.04
C ALA A 957 16.45 4.14 24.98
N ARG A 958 16.85 4.46 23.74
CA ARG A 958 16.85 3.52 22.60
C ARG A 958 17.57 2.21 22.92
N VAL A 959 18.79 2.30 23.44
CA VAL A 959 19.66 1.15 23.71
C VAL A 959 19.04 0.21 24.76
N VAL A 960 18.31 0.76 25.74
CA VAL A 960 17.57 -0.02 26.75
C VAL A 960 16.42 -0.80 26.10
N LEU A 961 15.67 -0.17 25.20
CA LEU A 961 14.59 -0.86 24.49
C LEU A 961 15.10 -1.93 23.54
N GLU A 962 16.23 -1.68 22.87
CA GLU A 962 16.93 -2.67 22.04
C GLU A 962 17.34 -3.89 22.86
N LYS A 963 17.88 -3.68 24.07
CA LYS A 963 18.23 -4.76 25.01
C LYS A 963 17.00 -5.50 25.53
N GLU A 964 16.02 -4.80 26.09
CA GLU A 964 14.82 -5.43 26.68
C GLU A 964 14.00 -6.21 25.65
N CYS A 965 13.94 -5.72 24.40
CA CYS A 965 13.26 -6.44 23.31
C CYS A 965 14.17 -7.48 22.62
N HIS A 966 15.45 -7.56 22.95
CA HIS A 966 16.47 -8.35 22.24
C HIS A 966 16.42 -8.10 20.71
N ILE A 967 16.60 -6.85 20.33
CA ILE A 967 16.57 -6.35 18.96
C ILE A 967 17.86 -5.56 18.72
N ASP A 968 18.77 -6.10 17.91
CA ASP A 968 20.00 -5.40 17.49
C ASP A 968 19.69 -3.97 16.99
N SER A 969 20.55 -3.01 17.35
CA SER A 969 20.60 -1.67 16.73
C SER A 969 20.61 -1.81 15.21
N ILE A 970 19.90 -0.94 14.51
CA ILE A 970 19.71 -1.05 13.06
C ILE A 970 21.04 -1.00 12.30
N GLU A 971 22.02 -0.26 12.81
CA GLU A 971 23.35 -0.19 12.23
C GLU A 971 24.10 -1.53 12.29
N VAL A 972 24.02 -2.24 13.43
CA VAL A 972 24.63 -3.56 13.64
C VAL A 972 23.93 -4.57 12.74
N PHE A 973 22.60 -4.51 12.68
CA PHE A 973 21.80 -5.36 11.82
C PHE A 973 22.14 -5.18 10.34
N LEU A 974 22.13 -3.94 9.82
CA LEU A 974 22.42 -3.64 8.42
C LEU A 974 23.87 -3.97 8.06
N TYR A 975 24.81 -3.68 8.96
CA TYR A 975 26.21 -4.06 8.79
C TYR A 975 26.37 -5.57 8.68
N ARG A 976 25.76 -6.35 9.59
CA ARG A 976 25.77 -7.82 9.56
C ARG A 976 25.26 -8.34 8.22
N ILE A 977 24.11 -7.85 7.75
CA ILE A 977 23.51 -8.31 6.50
C ILE A 977 24.38 -7.92 5.29
N SER A 978 24.89 -6.69 5.26
CA SER A 978 25.76 -6.18 4.19
C SER A 978 27.04 -7.00 4.07
N ILE A 979 27.77 -7.20 5.17
CA ILE A 979 29.01 -8.00 5.20
C ILE A 979 28.74 -9.47 4.90
N SER A 980 27.69 -10.07 5.49
CA SER A 980 27.31 -11.46 5.21
C SER A 980 27.01 -11.69 3.74
N PHE A 981 26.30 -10.74 3.09
CA PHE A 981 26.00 -10.84 1.67
C PHE A 981 27.28 -10.76 0.84
N ARG A 982 28.13 -9.75 1.10
CA ARG A 982 29.43 -9.58 0.42
C ARG A 982 30.31 -10.82 0.53
N ALA A 983 30.37 -11.42 1.72
CA ALA A 983 31.14 -12.62 2.01
C ALA A 983 30.66 -13.82 1.20
N LYS A 984 29.33 -14.02 1.10
CA LYS A 984 28.74 -15.13 0.35
C LYS A 984 28.95 -15.03 -1.16
N SER A 985 29.02 -13.81 -1.69
CA SER A 985 29.30 -13.54 -3.11
C SER A 985 30.78 -13.73 -3.51
N LEU A 986 31.70 -13.97 -2.56
CA LEU A 986 33.10 -14.21 -2.90
C LEU A 986 33.25 -15.58 -3.57
N MET A 987 33.92 -15.62 -4.73
CA MET A 987 34.22 -16.89 -5.42
C MET A 987 35.31 -17.65 -4.66
N VAL A 988 35.12 -18.95 -4.49
CA VAL A 988 36.15 -19.86 -3.98
C VAL A 988 36.99 -20.28 -5.18
N ARG A 989 38.28 -19.89 -5.22
CA ARG A 989 39.18 -20.35 -6.29
C ARG A 989 39.51 -21.83 -6.07
N PRO A 990 39.62 -22.65 -7.14
CA PRO A 990 39.86 -24.10 -7.03
C PRO A 990 41.10 -24.48 -6.21
N TYR A 991 42.15 -23.67 -6.25
CA TYR A 991 43.45 -23.95 -5.59
C TYR A 991 43.77 -23.05 -4.39
N ALA A 992 42.84 -22.17 -3.96
CA ALA A 992 43.07 -21.31 -2.80
C ALA A 992 42.47 -21.96 -1.55
N PHE A 993 43.21 -22.90 -0.97
CA PHE A 993 42.92 -23.49 0.34
C PHE A 993 43.13 -22.36 1.38
N TRP A 994 42.06 -21.62 1.71
CA TRP A 994 41.99 -20.59 2.77
C TRP A 994 42.73 -19.25 2.56
N PHE A 995 42.57 -18.58 1.42
CA PHE A 995 43.07 -17.19 1.20
C PHE A 995 44.48 -16.90 1.79
N ASP A 996 45.44 -17.81 1.59
CA ASP A 996 46.87 -17.66 1.95
C ASP A 996 47.64 -16.66 1.05
N LYS A 997 47.01 -15.53 0.75
CA LYS A 997 47.81 -14.30 0.60
C LYS A 997 47.41 -13.42 1.75
N GLU A 998 48.21 -13.44 2.81
CA GLU A 998 48.33 -12.28 3.67
C GLU A 998 48.43 -11.06 2.75
N LEU A 999 47.50 -10.12 2.89
CA LEU A 999 47.81 -8.75 2.53
C LEU A 999 48.96 -8.39 3.46
N GLN A 1000 50.17 -8.32 2.90
CA GLN A 1000 51.38 -7.94 3.62
C GLN A 1000 51.05 -6.77 4.56
N HIS A 1001 51.27 -7.03 5.85
CA HIS A 1001 51.29 -6.12 7.00
C HIS A 1001 49.98 -5.44 7.43
N TYR A 1002 49.35 -6.04 8.45
CA TYR A 1002 48.44 -5.35 9.37
C TYR A 1002 48.86 -5.66 10.82
N GLN A 1003 50.03 -5.17 11.23
CA GLN A 1003 50.42 -5.13 12.64
C GLN A 1003 50.11 -3.72 13.18
N ASP A 1004 49.42 -3.66 14.31
CA ASP A 1004 49.21 -2.48 15.17
C ASP A 1004 48.33 -1.32 14.66
N GLY A 1005 47.45 -1.56 13.69
CA GLY A 1005 46.38 -0.60 13.37
C GLY A 1005 46.85 0.70 12.72
N LYS A 1006 48.10 0.78 12.26
CA LYS A 1006 48.60 1.83 11.36
C LYS A 1006 49.14 1.21 10.08
N LEU A 1007 48.69 1.74 8.93
CA LEU A 1007 49.23 1.39 7.61
C LEU A 1007 50.64 2.00 7.48
N HIS A 1008 51.67 1.17 7.48
CA HIS A 1008 53.03 1.57 7.10
C HIS A 1008 53.52 0.77 5.89
N GLY A 1009 53.95 1.48 4.84
CA GLY A 1009 55.05 1.02 3.99
C GLY A 1009 54.81 0.84 2.49
N LYS A 1010 55.03 1.92 1.72
CA LYS A 1010 55.58 2.00 0.35
C LYS A 1010 54.80 1.31 -0.79
N GLY A 1011 53.84 2.07 -1.35
CA GLY A 1011 53.23 1.76 -2.65
C GLY A 1011 51.87 2.40 -2.80
N ASP A 1012 51.85 3.72 -3.00
CA ASP A 1012 50.66 4.48 -3.35
C ASP A 1012 49.96 3.86 -4.59
N LYS A 1013 48.82 3.20 -4.40
CA LYS A 1013 47.83 2.83 -5.45
C LYS A 1013 46.59 2.22 -4.79
N TYR A 1014 45.52 3.01 -4.73
CA TYR A 1014 44.14 2.78 -4.22
C TYR A 1014 43.85 3.51 -2.90
N ASN A 1015 43.09 4.61 -3.01
CA ASN A 1015 42.51 5.31 -1.86
C ASN A 1015 41.52 4.35 -1.17
N ASN A 1016 41.72 4.02 0.11
CA ASN A 1016 40.84 3.14 0.90
C ASN A 1016 39.41 3.72 0.99
N SER A 1017 38.54 3.37 0.04
CA SER A 1017 37.12 3.75 0.10
C SER A 1017 36.41 2.94 1.19
N ALA A 1018 35.30 3.46 1.72
CA ALA A 1018 34.48 2.70 2.66
C ALA A 1018 34.00 1.35 2.07
N PHE A 1019 33.80 1.30 0.76
CA PHE A 1019 33.42 0.07 0.05
C PHE A 1019 34.54 -0.98 0.07
N ASP A 1020 35.80 -0.59 -0.11
CA ASP A 1020 36.95 -1.49 -0.09
C ASP A 1020 37.18 -2.07 1.30
N ILE A 1021 37.03 -1.24 2.34
CA ILE A 1021 37.08 -1.69 3.74
C ILE A 1021 36.01 -2.75 4.01
N LEU A 1022 34.76 -2.53 3.57
CA LEU A 1022 33.69 -3.52 3.76
C LEU A 1022 33.96 -4.81 2.98
N ASN A 1023 34.57 -4.74 1.79
CA ASN A 1023 34.97 -5.94 1.05
C ASN A 1023 36.10 -6.70 1.75
N HIS A 1024 37.09 -6.00 2.30
CA HIS A 1024 38.15 -6.62 3.10
C HIS A 1024 37.56 -7.31 4.34
N LYS A 1025 36.68 -6.63 5.08
CA LYS A 1025 35.98 -7.21 6.24
C LYS A 1025 35.12 -8.42 5.88
N ALA A 1026 34.53 -8.44 4.69
CA ALA A 1026 33.82 -9.61 4.18
C ALA A 1026 34.76 -10.80 3.95
N ARG A 1027 36.00 -10.58 3.47
CA ARG A 1027 37.00 -11.66 3.33
C ARG A 1027 37.43 -12.20 4.70
N LEU A 1028 37.66 -11.33 5.69
CA LEU A 1028 37.95 -11.74 7.06
C LEU A 1028 36.82 -12.59 7.64
N LEU A 1029 35.55 -12.21 7.44
CA LEU A 1029 34.41 -13.01 7.87
C LEU A 1029 34.41 -14.42 7.25
N VAL A 1030 34.77 -14.55 5.96
CA VAL A 1030 34.86 -15.87 5.31
C VAL A 1030 35.99 -16.70 5.92
N LYS A 1031 37.15 -16.09 6.19
CA LYS A 1031 38.29 -16.75 6.85
C LYS A 1031 37.89 -17.29 8.23
N GLU A 1032 37.38 -16.43 9.11
CA GLU A 1032 36.95 -16.81 10.47
C GLU A 1032 35.85 -17.89 10.47
N ALA A 1033 34.88 -17.77 9.57
CA ALA A 1033 33.82 -18.76 9.43
C ALA A 1033 34.37 -20.11 8.95
N GLY A 1034 35.38 -20.08 8.08
CA GLY A 1034 36.09 -21.22 7.54
C GLY A 1034 36.88 -21.99 8.58
N GLU A 1035 37.71 -21.29 9.35
CA GLU A 1035 38.50 -21.85 10.46
C GLU A 1035 37.58 -22.53 11.49
N ARG A 1036 36.47 -21.89 11.86
CA ARG A 1036 35.50 -22.48 12.78
C ARG A 1036 34.77 -23.67 12.18
N PHE A 1037 34.41 -23.62 10.90
CA PHE A 1037 33.77 -24.74 10.21
C PHE A 1037 34.70 -25.95 10.20
N ARG A 1038 35.99 -25.74 9.92
CA ARG A 1038 37.02 -26.78 9.99
C ARG A 1038 37.14 -27.38 11.38
N ALA A 1039 37.19 -26.54 12.42
CA ALA A 1039 37.32 -27.01 13.80
C ALA A 1039 36.08 -27.78 14.32
N THR A 1040 34.91 -27.59 13.71
CA THR A 1040 33.63 -28.16 14.20
C THR A 1040 32.99 -29.18 13.26
N TRP A 1041 33.60 -29.46 12.10
CA TRP A 1041 33.08 -30.42 11.13
C TRP A 1041 33.15 -31.86 11.66
N LYS A 1042 32.00 -32.54 11.67
CA LYS A 1042 31.82 -33.95 12.06
C LYS A 1042 31.11 -34.76 10.97
N GLY A 1043 31.30 -34.39 9.71
CA GLY A 1043 30.62 -35.06 8.59
C GLY A 1043 31.14 -36.47 8.30
N PRO A 1044 30.59 -37.13 7.26
CA PRO A 1044 30.99 -38.49 6.87
C PRO A 1044 32.49 -38.58 6.60
N LYS A 1045 33.10 -39.74 6.89
CA LYS A 1045 34.54 -39.98 6.67
C LYS A 1045 34.96 -39.78 5.21
N GLU A 1046 34.05 -39.99 4.26
CA GLU A 1046 34.27 -39.89 2.81
C GLU A 1046 34.32 -38.45 2.29
N THR A 1047 33.81 -37.46 3.03
CA THR A 1047 33.79 -36.06 2.58
C THR A 1047 34.81 -35.23 3.33
N THR A 1048 35.81 -34.72 2.62
CA THR A 1048 36.81 -33.84 3.23
C THR A 1048 36.16 -32.53 3.69
N VAL A 1049 36.76 -31.89 4.71
CA VAL A 1049 36.30 -30.57 5.20
C VAL A 1049 36.27 -29.54 4.05
N LEU A 1050 37.21 -29.62 3.11
CA LEU A 1050 37.26 -28.71 1.97
C LEU A 1050 36.09 -28.93 1.01
N GLU A 1051 35.77 -30.17 0.65
CA GLU A 1051 34.62 -30.48 -0.22
C GLU A 1051 33.32 -30.03 0.43
N ALA A 1052 33.18 -30.29 1.73
CA ALA A 1052 32.05 -29.82 2.53
C ALA A 1052 31.94 -28.28 2.54
N TRP A 1053 33.06 -27.56 2.58
CA TRP A 1053 33.12 -26.10 2.50
C TRP A 1053 32.88 -25.54 1.09
N ARG A 1054 33.27 -26.26 0.04
CA ARG A 1054 32.99 -25.87 -1.35
C ARG A 1054 31.49 -25.87 -1.64
N ASN A 1055 30.71 -26.70 -0.93
CA ASN A 1055 29.25 -26.64 -0.98
C ASN A 1055 28.71 -25.27 -0.50
N PRO A 1056 28.05 -24.48 -1.38
CA PRO A 1056 27.58 -23.15 -1.03
C PRO A 1056 26.58 -23.12 0.14
N VAL A 1057 25.79 -24.18 0.33
CA VAL A 1057 24.80 -24.26 1.42
C VAL A 1057 25.52 -24.28 2.78
N ASN A 1058 26.51 -25.16 2.93
CA ASN A 1058 27.31 -25.29 4.15
C ASN A 1058 28.10 -24.01 4.44
N ARG A 1059 28.81 -23.50 3.44
CA ARG A 1059 29.57 -22.24 3.53
C ARG A 1059 28.70 -21.06 3.95
N ASN A 1060 27.57 -20.87 3.26
CA ASN A 1060 26.68 -19.74 3.53
C ASN A 1060 26.03 -19.85 4.92
N LYS A 1061 25.81 -21.06 5.43
CA LYS A 1061 25.35 -21.33 6.81
C LYS A 1061 26.43 -20.93 7.82
N ALA A 1062 27.67 -21.36 7.63
CA ALA A 1062 28.80 -21.03 8.52
C ALA A 1062 29.07 -19.52 8.57
N ILE A 1063 29.15 -18.85 7.42
CA ILE A 1063 29.30 -17.38 7.31
C ILE A 1063 28.19 -16.66 8.09
N ARG A 1064 26.94 -17.11 7.91
CA ARG A 1064 25.79 -16.52 8.62
C ARG A 1064 25.91 -16.69 10.14
N GLN A 1065 26.33 -17.85 10.62
CA GLN A 1065 26.49 -18.12 12.05
C GLN A 1065 27.57 -17.22 12.66
N ARG A 1066 28.74 -17.09 12.02
CA ARG A 1066 29.80 -16.20 12.51
C ARG A 1066 29.35 -14.74 12.52
N ALA A 1067 28.67 -14.28 11.48
CA ALA A 1067 28.16 -12.91 11.41
C ALA A 1067 27.09 -12.61 12.49
N ILE A 1068 26.29 -13.60 12.90
CA ILE A 1068 25.34 -13.45 14.01
C ILE A 1068 26.08 -13.26 15.34
N LEU A 1069 27.18 -13.99 15.55
CA LEU A 1069 28.00 -13.86 16.76
C LEU A 1069 28.71 -12.51 16.84
N GLN A 1070 29.37 -12.07 15.76
CA GLN A 1070 29.99 -10.74 15.70
C GLN A 1070 28.97 -9.62 15.95
N ALA A 1071 27.73 -9.79 15.50
CA ALA A 1071 26.67 -8.81 15.79
C ALA A 1071 26.24 -8.82 17.27
N ALA A 1072 26.19 -9.99 17.91
CA ALA A 1072 25.90 -10.08 19.35
C ALA A 1072 27.02 -9.43 20.18
N GLU A 1073 28.29 -9.69 19.83
CA GLU A 1073 29.48 -9.04 20.43
C GLU A 1073 29.38 -7.51 20.30
N ALA A 1074 29.09 -7.00 19.10
CA ALA A 1074 28.93 -5.56 18.86
C ALA A 1074 27.75 -4.94 19.63
N SER A 1075 26.64 -5.67 19.80
CA SER A 1075 25.51 -5.20 20.62
C SER A 1075 25.86 -5.15 22.11
N THR A 1076 26.62 -6.12 22.61
CA THR A 1076 27.17 -6.09 23.98
C THR A 1076 28.10 -4.90 24.19
N GLU A 1077 28.98 -4.59 23.23
CA GLU A 1077 29.84 -3.40 23.30
C GLU A 1077 29.04 -2.09 23.37
N ILE A 1078 28.00 -1.95 22.53
CA ILE A 1078 27.11 -0.77 22.55
C ILE A 1078 26.40 -0.64 23.90
N TRP A 1079 25.94 -1.76 24.47
CA TRP A 1079 25.30 -1.78 25.79
C TRP A 1079 26.26 -1.33 26.89
N ASN A 1080 27.47 -1.90 26.92
CA ASN A 1080 28.49 -1.57 27.92
C ASN A 1080 28.96 -0.11 27.81
N ALA A 1081 29.11 0.40 26.59
CA ALA A 1081 29.44 1.81 26.35
C ALA A 1081 28.33 2.75 26.87
N TYR A 1082 27.06 2.39 26.65
CA TYR A 1082 25.92 3.15 27.18
C TYR A 1082 25.89 3.14 28.72
N LEU A 1083 26.14 2.00 29.37
CA LEU A 1083 26.22 1.92 30.83
C LEU A 1083 27.36 2.80 31.38
N LYS A 1084 28.53 2.78 30.74
CA LYS A 1084 29.68 3.61 31.13
C LYS A 1084 29.38 5.11 31.03
N ASP A 1085 28.82 5.56 29.90
CA ASP A 1085 28.43 6.96 29.67
C ASP A 1085 27.31 7.42 30.61
N ARG A 1086 26.39 6.53 30.99
CA ARG A 1086 25.35 6.87 31.95
C ARG A 1086 25.89 7.01 33.37
N ARG A 1087 26.77 6.09 33.81
CA ARG A 1087 27.40 6.14 35.14
C ARG A 1087 28.21 7.43 35.34
N SER A 1088 28.89 7.93 34.30
CA SER A 1088 29.63 9.20 34.40
C SER A 1088 28.73 10.44 34.52
N ARG A 1089 27.44 10.34 34.17
CA ARG A 1089 26.46 11.44 34.24
C ARG A 1089 25.50 11.34 35.43
N GLN A 1090 25.44 10.19 36.12
CA GLN A 1090 24.53 9.98 37.24
C GLN A 1090 25.16 10.50 38.55
N ILE A 1091 24.41 11.35 39.25
CA ILE A 1091 24.76 11.86 40.58
C ILE A 1091 24.29 10.88 41.69
N THR A 1092 23.39 9.95 41.35
CA THR A 1092 22.78 8.99 42.28
C THR A 1092 23.34 7.58 42.10
N THR A 1093 23.48 6.83 43.19
CA THR A 1093 23.86 5.41 43.18
C THR A 1093 22.74 4.47 42.70
N TYR A 1094 21.48 4.95 42.71
CA TYR A 1094 20.31 4.18 42.29
C TYR A 1094 20.24 3.95 40.77
N GLN A 1095 19.97 2.70 40.36
CA GLN A 1095 19.84 2.29 38.95
C GLN A 1095 18.56 1.46 38.72
N PRO A 1096 17.78 1.78 37.66
CA PRO A 1096 16.67 0.95 37.24
C PRO A 1096 17.08 -0.48 36.94
N LEU A 1097 16.23 -1.45 37.28
CA LEU A 1097 16.53 -2.88 37.16
C LEU A 1097 16.81 -3.33 35.71
N ALA A 1098 16.24 -2.65 34.70
CA ALA A 1098 16.59 -2.92 33.30
C ALA A 1098 18.08 -2.68 32.96
N LEU A 1099 18.80 -1.91 33.78
CA LEU A 1099 20.21 -1.54 33.57
C LEU A 1099 21.21 -2.45 34.30
N THR A 1100 20.75 -3.28 35.23
CA THR A 1100 21.65 -4.15 36.03
C THR A 1100 22.08 -5.39 35.25
N GLU A 1101 21.29 -5.81 34.27
CA GLU A 1101 21.56 -7.00 33.46
C GLU A 1101 22.36 -6.70 32.19
N GLY A 1102 23.06 -7.72 31.68
CA GLY A 1102 23.79 -7.66 30.41
C GLY A 1102 22.89 -7.67 29.16
N TRP A 1103 23.53 -7.56 28.00
CA TRP A 1103 22.86 -7.79 26.72
C TRP A 1103 22.58 -9.29 26.54
N GLY A 1104 21.31 -9.67 26.38
CA GLY A 1104 20.93 -11.08 26.31
C GLY A 1104 19.46 -11.30 25.97
N ARG A 1105 19.02 -12.56 25.99
CA ARG A 1105 17.60 -12.94 25.81
C ARG A 1105 16.83 -12.99 27.12
N GLU A 1106 17.52 -13.01 28.25
CA GLU A 1106 16.94 -13.12 29.60
C GLU A 1106 15.85 -12.07 29.83
N SER A 1107 16.13 -10.80 29.52
CA SER A 1107 15.16 -9.72 29.72
C SER A 1107 13.89 -9.88 28.88
N LEU A 1108 14.01 -10.40 27.65
CA LEU A 1108 12.84 -10.66 26.82
C LEU A 1108 11.99 -11.80 27.40
N ALA A 1109 12.62 -12.78 28.06
CA ALA A 1109 11.94 -13.95 28.63
C ALA A 1109 10.98 -13.57 29.77
N TYR A 1110 11.26 -12.50 30.52
CA TYR A 1110 10.34 -12.03 31.60
C TYR A 1110 8.96 -11.64 31.09
N TYR A 1111 8.83 -11.29 29.80
CA TYR A 1111 7.54 -10.89 29.21
C TYR A 1111 6.78 -12.07 28.59
N GLN A 1112 7.31 -13.29 28.67
CA GLN A 1112 6.70 -14.47 28.07
C GLN A 1112 5.35 -14.78 28.73
N GLY A 1113 4.33 -15.07 27.92
CA GLY A 1113 2.99 -15.38 28.41
C GLY A 1113 2.22 -14.18 29.01
N MET A 1114 2.75 -12.97 28.87
CA MET A 1114 2.04 -11.75 29.28
C MET A 1114 1.09 -11.24 28.20
N THR A 1115 -0.04 -10.68 28.62
CA THR A 1115 -0.93 -9.92 27.73
C THR A 1115 -0.27 -8.61 27.30
N ARG A 1116 -0.86 -7.93 26.32
CA ARG A 1116 -0.36 -6.64 25.85
C ARG A 1116 -0.25 -5.60 26.98
N PRO A 1117 -1.33 -5.26 27.72
CA PRO A 1117 -1.23 -4.32 28.83
C PRO A 1117 -0.22 -4.76 29.91
N GLU A 1118 -0.15 -6.05 30.24
CA GLU A 1118 0.83 -6.58 31.20
C GLU A 1118 2.27 -6.31 30.75
N SER A 1119 2.62 -6.72 29.52
CA SER A 1119 3.97 -6.51 28.99
C SER A 1119 4.35 -5.03 28.86
N THR A 1120 3.38 -4.17 28.57
CA THR A 1120 3.59 -2.73 28.46
C THR A 1120 3.82 -2.08 29.82
N LEU A 1121 3.03 -2.41 30.84
CA LEU A 1121 3.32 -1.93 32.19
C LEU A 1121 4.65 -2.51 32.70
N GLY A 1122 4.92 -3.80 32.48
CA GLY A 1122 6.18 -4.42 32.88
C GLY A 1122 7.40 -3.71 32.30
N MET A 1123 7.34 -3.33 31.02
CA MET A 1123 8.39 -2.55 30.35
C MET A 1123 8.55 -1.16 31.01
N GLN A 1124 7.45 -0.49 31.36
CA GLN A 1124 7.48 0.81 32.02
C GLN A 1124 8.04 0.73 33.45
N LEU A 1125 7.70 -0.33 34.21
CA LEU A 1125 8.20 -0.57 35.56
C LEU A 1125 9.70 -0.85 35.56
N ARG A 1126 10.17 -1.79 34.72
CA ARG A 1126 11.59 -2.17 34.65
C ARG A 1126 12.52 -1.04 34.20
N THR A 1127 12.01 -0.18 33.31
CA THR A 1127 12.76 0.99 32.82
C THR A 1127 12.54 2.24 33.65
N GLU A 1128 11.64 2.17 34.64
CA GLU A 1128 11.15 3.29 35.48
C GLU A 1128 10.66 4.52 34.71
N CYS A 1129 10.36 4.31 33.43
CA CYS A 1129 9.69 5.27 32.56
C CYS A 1129 8.20 4.95 32.60
N VAL A 1130 7.57 5.24 33.74
CA VAL A 1130 6.16 4.98 34.04
C VAL A 1130 5.46 6.28 34.45
N GLY A 1131 4.15 6.38 34.27
CA GLY A 1131 3.37 7.58 34.59
C GLY A 1131 3.21 7.90 36.09
N LEU A 1132 4.26 7.75 36.90
CA LEU A 1132 4.29 8.17 38.31
C LEU A 1132 4.83 9.61 38.43
N ASN A 1133 4.49 10.28 39.53
CA ASN A 1133 4.76 11.70 39.74
C ASN A 1133 6.22 12.09 39.54
N TRP A 1134 7.19 11.29 40.02
CA TRP A 1134 8.62 11.55 39.81
C TRP A 1134 8.98 11.64 38.31
N TYR A 1135 8.56 10.66 37.51
CA TYR A 1135 8.87 10.63 36.08
C TYR A 1135 8.11 11.72 35.31
N LEU A 1136 6.84 11.98 35.67
CA LEU A 1136 6.03 13.05 35.10
C LEU A 1136 6.64 14.43 35.38
N ASN A 1137 7.12 14.68 36.60
CA ASN A 1137 7.81 15.91 36.98
C ASN A 1137 9.10 16.12 36.18
N LYS A 1138 9.89 15.05 36.01
CA LYS A 1138 11.11 15.03 35.17
C LYS A 1138 10.82 15.33 33.71
N CYS A 1139 9.64 14.93 33.22
CA CYS A 1139 9.18 15.23 31.86
C CYS A 1139 8.48 16.60 31.75
N HIS A 1140 8.43 17.39 32.82
CA HIS A 1140 7.75 18.70 32.87
C HIS A 1140 6.26 18.65 32.50
N VAL A 1141 5.56 17.60 32.93
CA VAL A 1141 4.13 17.40 32.66
C VAL A 1141 3.26 18.33 33.52
N LEU A 1142 2.17 18.83 32.94
CA LEU A 1142 1.14 19.64 33.61
C LEU A 1142 -0.12 18.81 33.86
N ARG A 1143 -0.81 19.04 34.97
CA ARG A 1143 -2.13 18.47 35.29
C ARG A 1143 -3.14 19.58 35.57
N ASP A 1144 -4.38 19.35 35.16
CA ASP A 1144 -5.50 20.22 35.49
C ASP A 1144 -5.96 19.94 36.94
N VAL A 1145 -6.06 20.99 37.74
CA VAL A 1145 -6.48 20.94 39.15
C VAL A 1145 -7.69 21.87 39.32
N LYS A 1146 -8.78 21.34 39.86
CA LYS A 1146 -9.98 22.11 40.16
C LYS A 1146 -9.76 22.90 41.45
N LEU A 1147 -10.04 24.20 41.44
CA LEU A 1147 -9.88 25.02 42.64
C LEU A 1147 -10.94 24.64 43.71
N PRO A 1148 -10.60 24.56 45.00
CA PRO A 1148 -11.51 24.10 46.06
C PRO A 1148 -12.83 24.88 46.19
N SER A 1149 -12.89 26.08 45.62
CA SER A 1149 -14.00 27.03 45.75
C SER A 1149 -14.49 27.61 44.41
N SER A 1150 -14.10 27.01 43.27
CA SER A 1150 -14.51 27.45 41.93
C SER A 1150 -14.61 26.29 40.94
N ASN A 1151 -15.49 26.40 39.94
CA ASN A 1151 -15.49 25.48 38.79
C ASN A 1151 -14.32 25.74 37.82
N ALA A 1152 -13.47 26.72 38.09
CA ALA A 1152 -12.25 26.98 37.33
C ALA A 1152 -11.23 25.85 37.51
N VAL A 1153 -10.66 25.43 36.38
CA VAL A 1153 -9.62 24.41 36.27
C VAL A 1153 -8.31 25.11 35.92
N VAL A 1154 -7.26 24.88 36.72
CA VAL A 1154 -5.94 25.50 36.53
C VAL A 1154 -4.91 24.42 36.22
N ARG A 1155 -4.04 24.67 35.22
CA ARG A 1155 -2.91 23.79 34.90
C ARG A 1155 -1.75 24.03 35.84
N VAL A 1156 -1.42 23.03 36.64
CA VAL A 1156 -0.30 23.05 37.59
C VAL A 1156 0.72 21.98 37.18
N ARG A 1157 2.01 22.25 37.38
CA ARG A 1157 3.05 21.26 37.13
C ARG A 1157 2.89 20.08 38.10
N VAL A 1158 3.04 18.86 37.59
CA VAL A 1158 3.05 17.67 38.45
C VAL A 1158 4.31 17.71 39.32
N GLU A 1159 4.13 17.78 40.63
CA GLU A 1159 5.21 17.65 41.61
C GLU A 1159 5.70 16.20 41.68
N ALA A 1160 6.95 15.98 42.10
CA ALA A 1160 7.51 14.63 42.19
C ALA A 1160 6.98 13.81 43.38
N THR A 1161 6.32 14.47 44.33
CA THR A 1161 5.91 13.96 45.64
C THR A 1161 4.84 12.88 45.56
N CYS A 1162 4.87 11.96 46.52
CA CYS A 1162 3.83 10.96 46.75
C CYS A 1162 2.75 11.50 47.70
N THR A 1163 1.55 10.92 47.68
CA THR A 1163 0.45 11.27 48.60
C THR A 1163 0.80 11.01 50.06
N CYS A 1164 1.68 10.04 50.33
CA CYS A 1164 2.19 9.74 51.66
C CYS A 1164 3.22 10.76 52.17
N GLY A 1165 3.50 11.84 51.42
CA GLY A 1165 4.49 12.85 51.76
C GLY A 1165 5.93 12.55 51.33
N TYR A 1166 6.20 11.40 50.71
CA TYR A 1166 7.55 11.05 50.26
C TYR A 1166 7.99 11.93 49.07
N PRO A 1167 9.24 12.45 49.03
CA PRO A 1167 9.65 13.48 48.08
C PRO A 1167 9.63 13.03 46.61
N ASN A 1168 9.87 11.74 46.34
CA ASN A 1168 9.91 11.19 44.99
C ASN A 1168 9.05 9.92 44.87
N GLN A 1169 7.90 10.01 44.23
CA GLN A 1169 7.06 8.84 43.93
C GLN A 1169 7.71 8.00 42.80
N THR A 1170 8.64 7.14 43.18
CA THR A 1170 9.35 6.21 42.28
C THR A 1170 8.72 4.82 42.31
N VAL A 1171 9.12 3.94 41.36
CA VAL A 1171 8.67 2.54 41.37
C VAL A 1171 9.13 1.81 42.64
N TYR A 1172 10.38 2.02 43.04
CA TYR A 1172 10.92 1.46 44.29
C TYR A 1172 10.13 1.94 45.51
N HIS A 1173 9.91 3.25 45.63
CA HIS A 1173 9.12 3.80 46.73
C HIS A 1173 7.73 3.14 46.81
N MET A 1174 7.02 3.08 45.69
CA MET A 1174 5.67 2.51 45.65
C MET A 1174 5.63 1.03 46.06
N PHE A 1175 6.57 0.22 45.59
CA PHE A 1175 6.62 -1.21 45.91
C PHE A 1175 7.20 -1.52 47.30
N MET A 1176 8.18 -0.76 47.78
CA MET A 1176 9.00 -1.13 48.94
C MET A 1176 8.76 -0.27 50.17
N GLU A 1177 8.45 1.01 50.02
CA GLU A 1177 8.53 1.99 51.12
C GLU A 1177 7.20 2.70 51.44
N CYS A 1178 6.33 2.90 50.45
CA CYS A 1178 5.13 3.72 50.56
C CYS A 1178 4.19 3.24 51.69
N PRO A 1179 3.95 4.06 52.74
CA PRO A 1179 3.04 3.71 53.84
C PRO A 1179 1.59 3.51 53.38
N ASP A 1180 1.10 4.35 52.45
CA ASP A 1180 -0.26 4.26 51.89
C ASP A 1180 -0.56 2.91 51.22
N LEU A 1181 0.48 2.13 50.90
CA LEU A 1181 0.39 0.83 50.22
C LEU A 1181 0.83 -0.34 51.10
N HIS A 1182 0.98 -0.15 52.42
CA HIS A 1182 1.45 -1.19 53.34
C HIS A 1182 0.58 -2.46 53.27
N ASP A 1183 -0.73 -2.35 53.46
CA ASP A 1183 -1.64 -3.50 53.46
C ASP A 1183 -1.69 -4.20 52.10
N ALA A 1184 -1.69 -3.41 51.02
CA ALA A 1184 -1.62 -3.93 49.67
C ALA A 1184 -0.30 -4.70 49.42
N ARG A 1185 0.82 -4.22 49.97
CA ARG A 1185 2.13 -4.87 49.85
C ARG A 1185 2.17 -6.20 50.60
N LEU A 1186 1.49 -6.34 51.75
CA LEU A 1186 1.39 -7.64 52.44
C LEU A 1186 0.72 -8.71 51.56
N LEU A 1187 -0.28 -8.34 50.75
CA LEU A 1187 -0.90 -9.25 49.77
C LEU A 1187 0.09 -9.68 48.67
N LEU A 1188 0.92 -8.74 48.21
CA LEU A 1188 1.97 -9.03 47.23
C LEU A 1188 3.00 -10.02 47.81
N ILE A 1189 3.48 -9.76 49.03
CA ILE A 1189 4.45 -10.63 49.73
C ILE A 1189 3.90 -12.05 49.87
N ARG A 1190 2.63 -12.20 50.28
CA ARG A 1190 1.97 -13.52 50.39
C ARG A 1190 1.92 -14.27 49.06
N LYS A 1191 1.75 -13.56 47.93
CA LYS A 1191 1.70 -14.19 46.60
C LYS A 1191 3.06 -14.57 46.06
N VAL A 1192 4.07 -13.72 46.21
CA VAL A 1192 5.43 -13.98 45.71
C VAL A 1192 6.17 -14.99 46.59
N LYS A 1193 5.83 -15.09 47.89
CA LYS A 1193 6.46 -15.96 48.91
C LYS A 1193 7.92 -15.64 49.25
N HIS A 1194 8.59 -14.81 48.44
CA HIS A 1194 9.92 -14.25 48.66
C HIS A 1194 9.91 -12.81 48.16
N PHE A 1195 10.34 -11.83 48.98
CA PHE A 1195 10.17 -10.41 48.63
C PHE A 1195 11.54 -9.71 48.58
N ARG A 1196 12.14 -9.72 47.38
CA ARG A 1196 13.41 -9.04 47.08
C ARG A 1196 13.22 -8.14 45.86
N TRP A 1197 13.83 -6.95 45.88
CA TRP A 1197 13.70 -5.98 44.80
C TRP A 1197 14.24 -6.52 43.46
N GLU A 1198 15.33 -7.29 43.53
CA GLU A 1198 16.03 -7.85 42.38
C GLU A 1198 15.18 -8.89 41.62
N THR A 1199 14.34 -9.66 42.33
CA THR A 1199 13.49 -10.71 41.76
C THR A 1199 12.11 -10.19 41.35
N LEU A 1200 11.60 -9.16 42.05
CA LEU A 1200 10.24 -8.66 41.89
C LEU A 1200 9.91 -8.19 40.47
N LEU A 1201 10.81 -7.44 39.83
CA LEU A 1201 10.64 -6.96 38.46
C LEU A 1201 11.39 -7.80 37.41
N THR A 1202 11.89 -8.98 37.77
CA THR A 1202 12.51 -9.96 36.86
C THR A 1202 11.66 -11.24 36.82
N THR A 1203 11.94 -12.20 37.70
CA THR A 1203 11.26 -13.50 37.79
C THR A 1203 9.78 -13.36 38.12
N ASP A 1204 9.42 -12.42 38.99
CA ASP A 1204 8.04 -12.24 39.48
C ASP A 1204 7.29 -11.09 38.77
N LEU A 1205 7.82 -10.64 37.62
CA LEU A 1205 7.35 -9.45 36.91
C LEU A 1205 5.83 -9.47 36.64
N LYS A 1206 5.25 -10.64 36.33
CA LYS A 1206 3.81 -10.75 36.08
C LYS A 1206 2.98 -10.44 37.34
N ILE A 1207 3.40 -10.96 38.49
CA ILE A 1207 2.72 -10.71 39.76
C ILE A 1207 2.85 -9.23 40.12
N ALA A 1208 4.06 -8.67 40.01
CA ALA A 1208 4.32 -7.25 40.26
C ALA A 1208 3.49 -6.32 39.35
N VAL A 1209 3.38 -6.66 38.06
CA VAL A 1209 2.55 -5.92 37.10
C VAL A 1209 1.07 -5.93 37.51
N HIS A 1210 0.50 -7.10 37.82
CA HIS A 1210 -0.91 -7.17 38.24
C HIS A 1210 -1.18 -6.37 39.52
N TRP A 1211 -0.22 -6.37 40.46
CA TRP A 1211 -0.27 -5.54 41.66
C TRP A 1211 -0.22 -4.04 41.32
N ALA A 1212 0.76 -3.61 40.52
CA ALA A 1212 0.87 -2.22 40.10
C ALA A 1212 -0.37 -1.72 39.31
N MET A 1213 -0.98 -2.57 38.47
CA MET A 1213 -2.22 -2.22 37.75
C MET A 1213 -3.38 -1.88 38.70
N MET A 1214 -3.45 -2.55 39.85
CA MET A 1214 -4.45 -2.27 40.89
C MET A 1214 -4.11 -1.00 41.66
N TYR A 1215 -2.89 -0.91 42.17
CA TYR A 1215 -2.56 0.04 43.24
C TYR A 1215 -1.86 1.32 42.79
N PHE A 1216 -1.19 1.35 41.63
CA PHE A 1216 -0.56 2.60 41.13
C PHE A 1216 -1.59 3.59 40.56
N ARG A 1217 -2.86 3.18 40.45
CA ARG A 1217 -3.97 3.98 39.92
C ARG A 1217 -3.71 4.62 38.54
N LEU A 1218 -2.88 3.98 37.71
CA LEU A 1218 -2.58 4.44 36.35
C LEU A 1218 -3.80 4.26 35.44
N GLU A 1219 -4.41 5.37 35.02
CA GLU A 1219 -5.66 5.38 34.25
C GLU A 1219 -5.55 4.67 32.89
N GLN A 1220 -4.37 4.72 32.25
CA GLN A 1220 -4.10 4.02 30.99
C GLN A 1220 -4.25 2.49 31.06
N PHE A 1221 -4.31 1.91 32.26
CA PHE A 1221 -4.52 0.48 32.51
C PHE A 1221 -5.84 0.16 33.23
N SER A 1222 -6.75 1.14 33.40
CA SER A 1222 -8.03 0.97 34.11
C SER A 1222 -8.86 -0.21 33.59
N ILE A 1223 -8.96 -0.37 32.28
CA ILE A 1223 -9.70 -1.48 31.66
C ILE A 1223 -9.07 -2.84 31.97
N ALA A 1224 -7.74 -2.91 31.97
CA ALA A 1224 -7.01 -4.15 32.19
C ALA A 1224 -6.85 -4.46 33.70
N ARG A 1225 -7.14 -3.50 34.58
CA ARG A 1225 -7.20 -3.68 36.03
C ARG A 1225 -8.21 -4.76 36.43
N LEU A 1226 -9.34 -4.86 35.72
CA LEU A 1226 -10.37 -5.88 35.95
C LEU A 1226 -9.88 -7.30 35.70
N ASP A 1227 -8.85 -7.48 34.86
CA ASP A 1227 -8.23 -8.78 34.61
C ASP A 1227 -7.07 -9.06 35.60
N SER A 1228 -6.86 -8.19 36.61
CA SER A 1228 -5.79 -8.37 37.60
C SER A 1228 -6.08 -9.54 38.55
N MET A 1229 -5.02 -10.22 39.01
CA MET A 1229 -5.13 -11.33 39.97
C MET A 1229 -5.40 -10.83 41.41
N PHE A 1230 -5.29 -9.52 41.61
CA PHE A 1230 -5.60 -8.84 42.87
C PHE A 1230 -6.94 -8.09 42.80
N TYR A 1231 -7.69 -8.23 41.70
CA TYR A 1231 -9.03 -7.65 41.60
C TYR A 1231 -10.03 -8.46 42.43
N VAL A 1232 -10.73 -7.78 43.34
CA VAL A 1232 -11.83 -8.35 44.14
C VAL A 1232 -13.12 -7.69 43.66
N ASN A 1233 -14.07 -8.52 43.22
CA ASN A 1233 -15.34 -8.02 42.68
C ASN A 1233 -16.20 -7.51 43.85
N ALA A 1234 -16.62 -6.25 43.82
CA ALA A 1234 -17.35 -5.59 44.92
C ALA A 1234 -18.80 -6.11 45.14
N GLY A 1235 -19.16 -7.27 44.58
CA GLY A 1235 -20.51 -7.87 44.63
C GLY A 1235 -20.53 -9.32 45.09
N GLY A 1236 -19.52 -9.76 45.82
CA GLY A 1236 -19.49 -11.07 46.47
C GLY A 1236 -19.02 -10.93 47.90
N SER A 1237 -19.90 -10.39 48.76
CA SER A 1237 -19.87 -10.57 50.21
C SER A 1237 -20.76 -11.74 50.57
#